data_AF-A0A919T6A2-F1
#
_entry.id   AF-A0A919T6A2-F1
#
_cell.length_a   1.000
_cell.length_b   1.000
_cell.length_c   1.000
_cell.angle_alpha   90.00
_cell.angle_beta   90.00
_cell.angle_gamma   90.00
#
_symmetry.space_group_name_H-M   'P 1'
#
loop_
_entity.id
_entity.type
_entity.pdbx_description
1 polymer ?
#
loop_
_entity_poly.entity_id
_entity_poly.type
_entity_poly.pdbx_seq_one_letter_code
_entity_poly.pdbx_strand_id
1 'polypeptide(L)'
;MRRLLAVLAVLALGLVAGPTLAKTAFAATKTVYIPASWQRTGEVPWSTDRSKESANFILLWGEKSGTNPSSAPSPYKFDPDNILSQLESLYSYYVNTMKFTTETGALAQYKIDVIVTQTWNRTELDAWATGGSADGKVGVINIAPAAALPGSWGLAHELGHVFQNLTFLGRSGYGFTDASAGTFWESSAEYMAMQVYPDGGAGDLTRFLRTENLAYSSSRHHYGAWMLIQYLVDRSGGISIFNRLWNEARNTEHPLETYRRLMGLSQDQLNADLAGYAQHQVTYDYSNKAHFQPFINSVYGAGFINAYNGVPVDAVNQAAGHYAIPDALAPSDYGYNKIKLVPSSSGALVRVHFKGHVNSAAGSGWSYGFVAVKNGTPRYGTVSTAADGQISFQLQTGETEVYLVVLGAPSSVHHYGFLDGYTKNYRYPYEFTVSGAVPSGYEPGYTKPAATGGGHWHTNGGGWVSNSATVASTAYVGPRAAVYGNSTVSGNARIEGLAWVNSGATISGNAVVKDNALVQGGANLSGSIVVGGDAELASACSAGTYLLFNPDRGCDGRTGETDINPGYSRFTDAELAITDGGTTTPTPTPTATSSPTSSPTSSPTSSPTASPTSSPTSTTTASPAVGACSARLAIVGSWSGGFQGEITVAAGAAGTKSWTVGWQLASGQQITQSWSANVTTSGTAATATNAGWNGALAAGATTTFGFLASGTASTPTLNCSAT
;
A
#
# COMPACT_ATOMS: atom_id res chain seq x y z
N MET A 1 -56.68 -18.32 -31.54
CA MET A 1 -57.03 -17.45 -32.68
C MET A 1 -58.35 -16.74 -32.37
N ARG A 2 -58.36 -15.39 -32.44
CA ARG A 2 -59.50 -14.47 -32.74
C ARG A 2 -60.72 -14.48 -31.78
N ARG A 3 -61.40 -13.37 -31.43
CA ARG A 3 -61.35 -11.94 -31.78
C ARG A 3 -62.28 -11.18 -30.79
N LEU A 4 -62.00 -9.89 -30.59
CA LEU A 4 -62.81 -8.87 -29.89
C LEU A 4 -64.23 -8.68 -30.49
N LEU A 5 -65.18 -8.21 -29.66
CA LEU A 5 -66.02 -7.03 -29.95
C LEU A 5 -66.64 -6.44 -28.67
N ALA A 6 -66.81 -5.11 -28.67
CA ALA A 6 -67.18 -4.23 -27.58
C ALA A 6 -68.68 -4.28 -27.18
N VAL A 7 -69.05 -3.68 -26.03
CA VAL A 7 -70.10 -2.63 -25.87
C VAL A 7 -70.28 -2.24 -24.38
N LEU A 8 -70.62 -0.95 -24.18
CA LEU A 8 -70.95 -0.16 -22.99
C LEU A 8 -71.69 -0.84 -21.82
N ALA A 9 -71.45 -0.32 -20.60
CA ALA A 9 -72.48 -0.21 -19.56
C ALA A 9 -72.30 1.08 -18.72
N VAL A 10 -73.43 1.74 -18.44
CA VAL A 10 -73.60 3.02 -17.74
C VAL A 10 -73.68 2.81 -16.21
N LEU A 11 -73.25 3.84 -15.48
CA LEU A 11 -73.18 4.04 -14.03
C LEU A 11 -74.45 3.71 -13.21
N ALA A 12 -74.21 3.30 -11.96
CA ALA A 12 -74.97 3.76 -10.79
C ALA A 12 -74.02 3.97 -9.58
N LEU A 13 -74.17 5.12 -8.92
CA LEU A 13 -73.35 5.62 -7.81
C LEU A 13 -73.51 4.80 -6.51
N GLY A 14 -72.41 4.61 -5.79
CA GLY A 14 -72.36 4.33 -4.35
C GLY A 14 -71.14 5.03 -3.75
N LEU A 15 -71.36 5.91 -2.76
CA LEU A 15 -70.30 6.63 -2.05
C LEU A 15 -69.33 5.64 -1.39
N VAL A 16 -68.05 5.74 -1.74
CA VAL A 16 -66.94 5.17 -0.95
C VAL A 16 -66.01 6.32 -0.61
N ALA A 17 -65.75 6.48 0.69
CA ALA A 17 -64.82 7.46 1.23
C ALA A 17 -63.45 7.31 0.54
N GLY A 18 -62.98 8.39 -0.08
CA GLY A 18 -61.65 8.43 -0.66
C GLY A 18 -60.58 8.23 0.43
N PRO A 19 -59.45 7.57 0.12
CA PRO A 19 -58.35 7.50 1.06
C PRO A 19 -57.91 8.92 1.39
N THR A 20 -57.87 9.22 2.68
CA THR A 20 -57.26 10.43 3.22
C THR A 20 -55.84 10.54 2.65
N LEU A 21 -55.61 11.56 1.81
CA LEU A 21 -54.28 12.02 1.47
C LEU A 21 -53.58 12.33 2.79
N ALA A 22 -52.69 11.44 3.22
CA ALA A 22 -51.74 11.76 4.26
C ALA A 22 -51.01 13.02 3.79
N LYS A 23 -51.17 14.11 4.54
CA LYS A 23 -50.30 15.28 4.42
C LYS A 23 -48.87 14.76 4.56
N THR A 24 -48.14 14.69 3.45
CA THR A 24 -46.69 14.64 3.48
C THR A 24 -46.25 15.83 4.31
N ALA A 25 -45.69 15.56 5.49
CA ALA A 25 -44.98 16.57 6.24
C ALA A 25 -43.88 17.09 5.31
N PHE A 26 -43.96 18.36 4.91
CA PHE A 26 -42.83 19.01 4.25
C PHE A 26 -41.63 18.87 5.21
N ALA A 27 -40.52 18.32 4.72
CA ALA A 27 -39.27 18.36 5.46
C ALA A 27 -39.01 19.83 5.86
N ALA A 28 -38.68 20.08 7.12
CA ALA A 28 -38.42 21.43 7.60
C ALA A 28 -37.31 22.07 6.75
N THR A 29 -37.47 23.33 6.36
CA THR A 29 -36.45 24.05 5.59
C THR A 29 -35.16 24.15 6.41
N LYS A 30 -34.04 23.73 5.83
CA LYS A 30 -32.72 23.81 6.48
C LYS A 30 -32.34 25.26 6.78
N THR A 31 -31.67 25.44 7.89
CA THR A 31 -31.23 26.76 8.37
C THR A 31 -29.75 26.97 8.12
N VAL A 32 -29.35 28.22 7.88
CA VAL A 32 -27.94 28.59 7.82
C VAL A 32 -27.36 28.65 9.23
N TYR A 33 -26.24 27.98 9.48
CA TYR A 33 -25.46 28.09 10.70
C TYR A 33 -24.03 28.49 10.34
N ILE A 34 -23.72 29.78 10.47
CA ILE A 34 -22.33 30.25 10.34
C ILE A 34 -21.60 29.90 11.65
N PRO A 35 -20.49 29.14 11.62
CA PRO A 35 -19.74 28.72 12.79
C PRO A 35 -19.46 29.85 13.79
N ALA A 36 -19.71 29.58 15.07
CA ALA A 36 -19.53 30.53 16.15
C ALA A 36 -18.05 30.89 16.36
N SER A 37 -17.14 29.99 15.99
CA SER A 37 -15.71 30.23 15.88
C SER A 37 -15.42 31.36 14.88
N TRP A 38 -15.94 31.27 13.66
CA TRP A 38 -15.75 32.29 12.63
C TRP A 38 -16.34 33.64 13.00
N GLN A 39 -17.52 33.67 13.64
CA GLN A 39 -18.12 34.92 14.11
C GLN A 39 -17.27 35.60 15.19
N ARG A 40 -16.56 34.83 16.01
CA ARG A 40 -15.72 35.33 17.10
C ARG A 40 -14.35 35.78 16.64
N THR A 41 -13.72 35.01 15.76
CA THR A 41 -12.36 35.27 15.25
C THR A 41 -12.36 36.18 14.03
N GLY A 42 -13.51 36.30 13.36
CA GLY A 42 -13.63 36.91 12.05
C GLY A 42 -12.88 36.14 10.97
N GLU A 43 -12.56 34.85 11.18
CA GLU A 43 -11.79 34.00 10.26
C GLU A 43 -12.38 34.01 8.84
N VAL A 44 -13.69 33.79 8.75
CA VAL A 44 -14.48 33.95 7.51
C VAL A 44 -15.39 35.18 7.68
N PRO A 45 -15.06 36.33 7.06
CA PRO A 45 -15.85 37.55 7.18
C PRO A 45 -17.09 37.50 6.28
N TRP A 46 -18.08 36.72 6.72
CA TRP A 46 -19.36 36.53 6.03
C TRP A 46 -20.12 37.85 5.82
N SER A 47 -20.72 38.01 4.63
CA SER A 47 -21.63 39.11 4.32
C SER A 47 -22.71 38.66 3.34
N THR A 48 -23.91 39.24 3.44
CA THR A 48 -25.07 38.86 2.63
C THR A 48 -24.90 39.19 1.15
N ASP A 49 -24.19 40.26 0.82
CA ASP A 49 -23.90 40.70 -0.56
C ASP A 49 -22.83 39.87 -1.27
N ARG A 50 -22.19 38.93 -0.53
CA ARG A 50 -21.24 37.94 -1.03
C ARG A 50 -21.61 36.53 -0.58
N SER A 51 -22.91 36.25 -0.61
CA SER A 51 -23.44 34.93 -0.32
C SER A 51 -24.57 34.55 -1.26
N LYS A 52 -24.78 33.25 -1.46
CA LYS A 52 -25.92 32.71 -2.20
C LYS A 52 -26.33 31.36 -1.65
N GLU A 53 -27.63 31.10 -1.58
CA GLU A 53 -28.17 29.88 -0.98
C GLU A 53 -28.88 29.00 -2.01
N SER A 54 -28.85 27.69 -1.77
CA SER A 54 -29.75 26.70 -2.37
C SER A 54 -30.53 25.98 -1.26
N ALA A 55 -31.16 24.83 -1.54
CA ALA A 55 -31.92 24.09 -0.52
C ALA A 55 -31.01 23.55 0.59
N ASN A 56 -29.84 23.03 0.22
CA ASN A 56 -28.92 22.31 1.09
C ASN A 56 -27.62 23.05 1.37
N PHE A 57 -27.33 24.16 0.68
CA PHE A 57 -26.03 24.83 0.75
C PHE A 57 -26.16 26.34 0.93
N ILE A 58 -25.14 26.92 1.55
CA ILE A 58 -24.86 28.35 1.49
C ILE A 58 -23.43 28.55 0.97
N LEU A 59 -23.31 29.30 -0.11
CA LEU A 59 -22.06 29.64 -0.78
C LEU A 59 -21.60 31.02 -0.35
N LEU A 60 -20.35 31.14 0.10
CA LEU A 60 -19.71 32.34 0.64
C LEU A 60 -18.46 32.68 -0.16
N TRP A 61 -18.26 33.94 -0.54
CA TRP A 61 -17.06 34.35 -1.26
C TRP A 61 -16.49 35.69 -0.77
N GLY A 62 -15.22 35.92 -1.11
CA GLY A 62 -14.46 37.05 -0.65
C GLY A 62 -14.49 38.27 -1.57
N GLU A 63 -13.83 39.32 -1.12
CA GLU A 63 -13.87 40.65 -1.73
C GLU A 63 -13.28 40.69 -3.14
N LYS A 64 -12.32 39.80 -3.46
CA LYS A 64 -11.65 39.77 -4.77
C LYS A 64 -12.60 39.39 -5.92
N SER A 65 -13.72 38.74 -5.62
CA SER A 65 -14.76 38.43 -6.60
C SER A 65 -15.86 39.48 -6.70
N GLY A 66 -15.82 40.54 -5.86
CA GLY A 66 -16.87 41.55 -5.77
C GLY A 66 -18.24 40.96 -5.39
N THR A 67 -19.33 41.69 -5.68
CA THR A 67 -20.70 41.21 -5.45
C THR A 67 -21.27 40.39 -6.61
N ASN A 68 -20.58 40.38 -7.77
CA ASN A 68 -20.93 39.60 -8.94
C ASN A 68 -19.73 38.74 -9.39
N PRO A 69 -19.53 37.56 -8.80
CA PRO A 69 -18.40 36.68 -9.10
C PRO A 69 -18.34 36.22 -10.56
N SER A 70 -19.47 36.16 -11.27
CA SER A 70 -19.50 35.81 -12.70
C SER A 70 -18.87 36.87 -13.60
N SER A 71 -18.66 38.08 -13.08
CA SER A 71 -17.98 39.20 -13.77
C SER A 71 -16.61 39.56 -13.18
N ALA A 72 -16.15 38.80 -12.18
CA ALA A 72 -14.85 39.04 -11.54
C ALA A 72 -13.68 38.78 -12.51
N PRO A 73 -12.51 39.38 -12.28
CA PRO A 73 -11.30 39.04 -13.03
C PRO A 73 -10.79 37.64 -12.65
N SER A 74 -10.07 37.00 -13.58
CA SER A 74 -9.31 35.78 -13.26
C SER A 74 -8.20 36.09 -12.23
N PRO A 75 -7.91 35.18 -11.27
CA PRO A 75 -8.48 33.83 -11.08
C PRO A 75 -9.75 33.78 -10.22
N TYR A 76 -10.34 34.91 -9.83
CA TYR A 76 -11.45 34.99 -8.86
C TYR A 76 -12.85 34.83 -9.46
N LYS A 77 -12.91 34.55 -10.76
CA LYS A 77 -14.16 34.40 -11.52
C LYS A 77 -14.77 33.01 -11.33
N PHE A 78 -16.04 32.95 -10.98
CA PHE A 78 -16.83 31.71 -10.95
C PHE A 78 -18.33 32.02 -11.10
N ASP A 79 -19.12 30.99 -11.39
CA ASP A 79 -20.58 31.08 -11.45
C ASP A 79 -21.21 30.42 -10.19
N PRO A 80 -21.80 31.21 -9.27
CA PRO A 80 -22.46 30.69 -8.07
C PRO A 80 -23.59 29.70 -8.37
N ASP A 81 -24.37 29.91 -9.42
CA ASP A 81 -25.48 29.02 -9.78
C ASP A 81 -24.96 27.68 -10.25
N ASN A 82 -23.86 27.68 -11.01
CA ASN A 82 -23.21 26.45 -11.45
C ASN A 82 -22.70 25.63 -10.25
N ILE A 83 -22.00 26.25 -9.30
CA ILE A 83 -21.51 25.54 -8.09
C ILE A 83 -22.67 24.95 -7.28
N LEU A 84 -23.69 25.77 -6.98
CA LEU A 84 -24.85 25.31 -6.19
C LEU A 84 -25.62 24.19 -6.90
N SER A 85 -25.83 24.29 -8.21
CA SER A 85 -26.54 23.26 -8.99
C SER A 85 -25.82 21.91 -9.01
N GLN A 86 -24.49 21.92 -9.12
CA GLN A 86 -23.65 20.71 -9.01
C GLN A 86 -23.75 20.09 -7.62
N LEU A 87 -23.59 20.90 -6.57
CA LEU A 87 -23.69 20.45 -5.19
C LEU A 87 -25.06 19.88 -4.84
N GLU A 88 -26.15 20.47 -5.32
CA GLU A 88 -27.50 19.91 -5.14
C GLU A 88 -27.68 18.56 -5.85
N SER A 89 -27.10 18.42 -7.05
CA SER A 89 -27.12 17.15 -7.79
C SER A 89 -26.32 16.07 -7.05
N LEU A 90 -25.13 16.41 -6.57
CA LEU A 90 -24.26 15.52 -5.79
C LEU A 90 -24.90 15.14 -4.45
N TYR A 91 -25.49 16.11 -3.74
CA TYR A 91 -26.22 15.89 -2.51
C TYR A 91 -27.36 14.90 -2.72
N SER A 92 -28.18 15.10 -3.75
CA SER A 92 -29.26 14.19 -4.12
C SER A 92 -28.71 12.79 -4.43
N TYR A 93 -27.59 12.68 -5.14
CA TYR A 93 -26.96 11.39 -5.42
C TYR A 93 -26.50 10.69 -4.13
N TYR A 94 -25.80 11.38 -3.22
CA TYR A 94 -25.31 10.80 -1.96
C TYR A 94 -26.44 10.40 -1.00
N VAL A 95 -27.52 11.19 -0.91
CA VAL A 95 -28.68 10.88 -0.05
C VAL A 95 -29.62 9.86 -0.68
N ASN A 96 -30.01 10.04 -1.94
CA ASN A 96 -31.10 9.28 -2.55
C ASN A 96 -30.62 8.03 -3.30
N THR A 97 -29.48 8.14 -4.00
CA THR A 97 -28.94 7.04 -4.81
C THR A 97 -28.02 6.15 -3.98
N MET A 98 -26.96 6.72 -3.40
CA MET A 98 -26.04 5.95 -2.54
C MET A 98 -26.66 5.59 -1.20
N LYS A 99 -27.57 6.44 -0.69
CA LYS A 99 -28.15 6.33 0.66
C LYS A 99 -27.05 6.26 1.73
N PHE A 100 -26.01 7.06 1.54
CA PHE A 100 -24.77 6.98 2.30
C PHE A 100 -25.00 7.19 3.79
N THR A 101 -25.77 8.22 4.15
CA THR A 101 -26.28 8.44 5.49
C THR A 101 -27.70 8.96 5.41
N THR A 102 -28.53 8.61 6.40
CA THR A 102 -29.90 9.09 6.48
C THR A 102 -29.91 10.58 6.79
N GLU A 103 -30.75 11.34 6.10
CA GLU A 103 -30.96 12.77 6.37
C GLU A 103 -31.66 12.97 7.72
N THR A 104 -30.87 12.94 8.80
CA THR A 104 -31.29 13.18 10.18
C THR A 104 -30.26 14.05 10.90
N GLY A 105 -30.57 14.52 12.11
CA GLY A 105 -29.66 15.34 12.91
C GLY A 105 -29.19 16.60 12.18
N ALA A 106 -27.89 16.88 12.24
CA ALA A 106 -27.26 18.04 11.62
C ALA A 106 -27.53 18.15 10.10
N LEU A 107 -27.49 17.01 9.39
CA LEU A 107 -27.72 16.97 7.94
C LEU A 107 -29.13 17.43 7.58
N ALA A 108 -30.14 17.09 8.40
CA ALA A 108 -31.52 17.54 8.19
C ALA A 108 -31.79 18.97 8.69
N GLN A 109 -30.92 19.52 9.54
CA GLN A 109 -31.14 20.79 10.24
C GLN A 109 -30.44 21.98 9.55
N TYR A 110 -29.20 21.79 9.09
CA TYR A 110 -28.33 22.87 8.65
C TYR A 110 -27.97 22.74 7.17
N LYS A 111 -27.84 23.89 6.51
CA LYS A 111 -27.19 23.98 5.20
C LYS A 111 -25.69 23.76 5.36
N ILE A 112 -25.06 23.13 4.37
CA ILE A 112 -23.60 22.97 4.31
C ILE A 112 -22.99 24.30 3.87
N ASP A 113 -21.97 24.75 4.60
CA ASP A 113 -21.25 25.97 4.28
C ASP A 113 -20.21 25.69 3.19
N VAL A 114 -20.20 26.52 2.15
CA VAL A 114 -19.26 26.41 1.03
C VAL A 114 -18.49 27.72 0.92
N ILE A 115 -17.21 27.69 1.26
CA ILE A 115 -16.30 28.83 1.16
C ILE A 115 -15.61 28.74 -0.20
N VAL A 116 -15.85 29.72 -1.06
CA VAL A 116 -15.10 29.87 -2.31
C VAL A 116 -13.74 30.48 -1.98
N THR A 117 -12.72 29.63 -1.87
CA THR A 117 -11.36 30.02 -1.46
C THR A 117 -10.65 30.85 -2.52
N GLN A 118 -9.51 31.45 -2.18
CA GLN A 118 -8.72 32.31 -3.08
C GLN A 118 -9.39 33.63 -3.52
N THR A 119 -10.67 33.81 -3.18
CA THR A 119 -11.45 35.03 -3.45
C THR A 119 -11.37 36.05 -2.31
N TRP A 120 -10.73 35.69 -1.19
CA TRP A 120 -10.63 36.52 0.02
C TRP A 120 -9.31 37.28 0.05
N ASN A 121 -9.29 38.45 0.69
CA ASN A 121 -8.04 39.15 1.03
C ASN A 121 -7.32 38.53 2.25
N ARG A 122 -7.26 37.19 2.30
CA ARG A 122 -6.75 36.38 3.42
C ARG A 122 -6.12 35.11 2.90
N THR A 123 -4.84 34.92 3.21
CA THR A 123 -4.08 33.75 2.74
C THR A 123 -4.49 32.47 3.45
N GLU A 124 -5.07 32.56 4.64
CA GLU A 124 -5.59 31.43 5.41
C GLU A 124 -6.77 30.74 4.71
N LEU A 125 -7.43 31.43 3.77
CA LEU A 125 -8.55 30.93 2.98
C LEU A 125 -8.15 30.64 1.52
N ASP A 126 -6.87 30.39 1.24
CA ASP A 126 -6.36 30.12 -0.12
C ASP A 126 -6.24 28.62 -0.46
N ALA A 127 -6.82 27.74 0.38
CA ALA A 127 -6.85 26.29 0.14
C ALA A 127 -7.45 25.94 -1.24
N TRP A 128 -6.93 24.92 -1.90
CA TRP A 128 -7.44 24.50 -3.21
C TRP A 128 -8.81 23.83 -3.11
N ALA A 129 -8.93 22.81 -2.27
CA ALA A 129 -10.15 22.09 -1.97
C ALA A 129 -9.98 21.37 -0.63
N THR A 130 -10.97 21.43 0.26
CA THR A 130 -11.05 20.59 1.48
C THR A 130 -12.50 20.44 1.92
N GLY A 131 -12.90 19.26 2.38
CA GLY A 131 -14.20 19.00 2.99
C GLY A 131 -14.06 18.59 4.45
N GLY A 132 -15.05 18.93 5.27
CA GLY A 132 -15.01 18.61 6.69
C GLY A 132 -16.24 19.09 7.45
N SER A 133 -16.04 19.45 8.71
CA SER A 133 -17.08 20.01 9.56
C SER A 133 -16.54 21.10 10.49
N ALA A 134 -17.44 21.96 10.96
CA ALA A 134 -17.14 23.00 11.94
C ALA A 134 -18.09 22.94 13.14
N ASP A 135 -17.57 23.34 14.30
CA ASP A 135 -18.24 23.36 15.61
C ASP A 135 -18.91 22.02 16.02
N GLY A 136 -18.58 20.91 15.36
CA GLY A 136 -19.29 19.63 15.50
C GLY A 136 -20.78 19.74 15.16
N LYS A 137 -21.14 20.65 14.23
CA LYS A 137 -22.54 20.96 13.87
C LYS A 137 -22.81 21.02 12.38
N VAL A 138 -21.94 21.61 11.59
CA VAL A 138 -22.20 21.91 10.18
C VAL A 138 -21.11 21.33 9.29
N GLY A 139 -21.49 20.87 8.10
CA GLY A 139 -20.53 20.49 7.06
C GLY A 139 -19.91 21.72 6.43
N VAL A 140 -18.63 21.66 6.10
CA VAL A 140 -17.89 22.76 5.45
C VAL A 140 -17.15 22.24 4.24
N ILE A 141 -17.22 22.98 3.14
CA ILE A 141 -16.42 22.78 1.92
C ILE A 141 -15.64 24.07 1.69
N ASN A 142 -14.32 23.97 1.57
CA ASN A 142 -13.47 25.00 1.00
C ASN A 142 -13.17 24.60 -0.44
N ILE A 143 -13.39 25.49 -1.40
CA ILE A 143 -13.20 25.16 -2.83
C ILE A 143 -12.76 26.38 -3.65
N ALA A 144 -11.66 26.24 -4.39
CA ALA A 144 -11.18 27.31 -5.26
C ALA A 144 -12.04 27.37 -6.54
N PRO A 145 -12.19 28.55 -7.18
CA PRO A 145 -12.93 28.70 -8.44
C PRO A 145 -12.56 27.66 -9.50
N ALA A 146 -11.27 27.38 -9.68
CA ALA A 146 -10.79 26.43 -10.67
C ALA A 146 -10.99 24.95 -10.26
N ALA A 147 -11.23 24.68 -8.97
CA ALA A 147 -11.61 23.35 -8.47
C ALA A 147 -13.11 23.12 -8.60
N ALA A 148 -13.93 24.16 -8.77
CA ALA A 148 -15.40 24.10 -8.80
C ALA A 148 -16.01 24.18 -10.21
N LEU A 149 -15.22 23.95 -11.26
CA LEU A 149 -15.67 23.98 -12.66
C LEU A 149 -16.80 22.97 -12.95
N PRO A 150 -17.59 23.13 -14.01
CA PRO A 150 -18.63 22.16 -14.38
C PRO A 150 -18.07 20.73 -14.51
N GLY A 151 -18.72 19.77 -13.85
CA GLY A 151 -18.23 18.38 -13.75
C GLY A 151 -17.11 18.21 -12.72
N SER A 152 -17.11 19.03 -11.66
CA SER A 152 -16.02 19.06 -10.69
C SER A 152 -15.92 17.77 -9.87
N TRP A 153 -14.82 17.05 -10.08
CA TRP A 153 -14.36 15.99 -9.17
C TRP A 153 -14.11 16.54 -7.76
N GLY A 154 -13.51 17.72 -7.62
CA GLY A 154 -13.22 18.34 -6.32
C GLY A 154 -14.48 18.55 -5.49
N LEU A 155 -15.56 19.09 -6.06
CA LEU A 155 -16.83 19.25 -5.36
C LEU A 155 -17.42 17.91 -4.91
N ALA A 156 -17.30 16.86 -5.74
CA ALA A 156 -17.77 15.53 -5.37
C ALA A 156 -16.94 14.93 -4.23
N HIS A 157 -15.61 14.98 -4.35
CA HIS A 157 -14.66 14.48 -3.35
C HIS A 157 -14.84 15.17 -1.99
N GLU A 158 -14.83 16.51 -1.97
CA GLU A 158 -14.95 17.26 -0.72
C GLU A 158 -16.35 17.14 -0.08
N LEU A 159 -17.41 17.03 -0.89
CA LEU A 159 -18.74 16.72 -0.35
C LEU A 159 -18.77 15.30 0.27
N GLY A 160 -17.99 14.36 -0.28
CA GLY A 160 -17.76 13.05 0.33
C GLY A 160 -17.26 13.16 1.78
N HIS A 161 -16.24 13.99 2.03
CA HIS A 161 -15.72 14.24 3.37
C HIS A 161 -16.74 14.88 4.32
N VAL A 162 -17.59 15.77 3.81
CA VAL A 162 -18.71 16.32 4.61
C VAL A 162 -19.65 15.20 5.03
N PHE A 163 -20.05 14.33 4.11
CA PHE A 163 -20.94 13.20 4.39
C PHE A 163 -20.31 12.19 5.36
N GLN A 164 -19.01 11.91 5.23
CA GLN A 164 -18.25 11.07 6.15
C GLN A 164 -18.27 11.63 7.59
N ASN A 165 -18.00 12.94 7.76
CA ASN A 165 -18.09 13.60 9.07
C ASN A 165 -19.50 13.47 9.67
N LEU A 166 -20.53 13.67 8.85
CA LEU A 166 -21.93 13.61 9.28
C LEU A 166 -22.38 12.23 9.76
N THR A 167 -21.64 11.14 9.47
CA THR A 167 -22.02 9.82 9.99
C THR A 167 -21.81 9.70 11.50
N PHE A 168 -20.90 10.49 12.09
CA PHE A 168 -20.59 10.43 13.53
C PHE A 168 -20.62 11.79 14.24
N LEU A 169 -20.91 12.88 13.53
CA LEU A 169 -21.06 14.20 14.14
C LEU A 169 -22.17 14.19 15.20
N GLY A 170 -21.82 14.58 16.43
CA GLY A 170 -22.71 14.52 17.60
C GLY A 170 -22.88 13.12 18.22
N ARG A 171 -22.14 12.10 17.74
CA ARG A 171 -22.18 10.72 18.25
C ARG A 171 -20.84 10.31 18.86
N SER A 172 -20.73 10.37 20.19
CA SER A 172 -19.52 9.92 20.89
C SER A 172 -19.30 8.40 20.70
N GLY A 173 -18.05 7.98 20.49
CA GLY A 173 -17.68 6.56 20.34
C GLY A 173 -17.85 5.98 18.93
N TYR A 174 -18.26 6.79 17.95
CA TYR A 174 -18.46 6.36 16.57
C TYR A 174 -17.56 7.09 15.57
N GLY A 175 -17.47 6.53 14.37
CA GLY A 175 -16.73 7.10 13.24
C GLY A 175 -15.32 6.54 13.12
N PHE A 176 -14.68 6.78 11.98
CA PHE A 176 -13.31 6.36 11.74
C PHE A 176 -12.31 7.42 12.26
N THR A 177 -12.25 7.59 13.58
CA THR A 177 -11.36 8.59 14.20
C THR A 177 -10.00 8.04 14.63
N ASP A 178 -9.79 6.73 14.54
CA ASP A 178 -8.48 6.13 14.76
C ASP A 178 -7.49 6.62 13.69
N ALA A 179 -6.24 6.90 14.10
CA ALA A 179 -5.23 7.47 13.21
C ALA A 179 -4.92 6.57 11.99
N SER A 180 -5.17 5.27 12.10
CA SER A 180 -4.97 4.30 11.02
C SER A 180 -6.05 4.32 9.94
N ALA A 181 -7.16 5.02 10.17
CA ALA A 181 -8.24 5.10 9.20
C ALA A 181 -8.03 6.20 8.14
N GLY A 182 -6.98 7.04 8.24
CA GLY A 182 -6.78 8.19 7.36
C GLY A 182 -6.81 7.86 5.86
N THR A 183 -6.14 6.80 5.42
CA THR A 183 -6.18 6.36 4.00
C THR A 183 -7.58 5.93 3.56
N PHE A 184 -8.42 5.43 4.47
CA PHE A 184 -9.81 5.07 4.17
C PHE A 184 -10.71 6.30 4.02
N TRP A 185 -10.46 7.40 4.74
CA TRP A 185 -11.15 8.68 4.52
C TRP A 185 -11.03 9.13 3.06
N GLU A 186 -9.79 9.21 2.58
CA GLU A 186 -9.43 9.72 1.25
C GLU A 186 -9.90 8.77 0.15
N SER A 187 -9.61 7.47 0.28
CA SER A 187 -10.05 6.47 -0.72
C SER A 187 -11.57 6.31 -0.79
N SER A 188 -12.30 6.56 0.29
CA SER A 188 -13.76 6.50 0.25
C SER A 188 -14.43 7.76 -0.28
N ALA A 189 -13.85 8.94 -0.05
CA ALA A 189 -14.26 10.16 -0.74
C ALA A 189 -14.00 10.03 -2.24
N GLU A 190 -12.86 9.45 -2.61
CA GLU A 190 -12.55 9.11 -4.00
C GLU A 190 -13.54 8.12 -4.60
N TYR A 191 -13.84 7.04 -3.87
CA TYR A 191 -14.85 6.07 -4.30
C TYR A 191 -16.19 6.75 -4.59
N MET A 192 -16.64 7.64 -3.71
CA MET A 192 -17.89 8.41 -3.87
C MET A 192 -17.84 9.36 -5.08
N ALA A 193 -16.72 10.05 -5.30
CA ALA A 193 -16.53 10.93 -6.43
C ALA A 193 -16.56 10.16 -7.75
N MET A 194 -15.86 9.03 -7.83
CA MET A 194 -15.79 8.17 -9.01
C MET A 194 -17.15 7.59 -9.42
N GLN A 195 -18.09 7.40 -8.49
CA GLN A 195 -19.44 6.93 -8.85
C GLN A 195 -20.21 7.96 -9.70
N VAL A 196 -19.84 9.24 -9.60
CA VAL A 196 -20.47 10.34 -10.35
C VAL A 196 -19.60 10.78 -11.53
N TYR A 197 -18.29 10.91 -11.30
CA TYR A 197 -17.30 11.42 -12.25
C TYR A 197 -16.14 10.43 -12.42
N PRO A 198 -16.31 9.34 -13.19
CA PRO A 198 -15.28 8.31 -13.40
C PRO A 198 -13.96 8.83 -13.95
N ASP A 199 -14.06 9.83 -14.83
CA ASP A 199 -12.93 10.38 -15.58
C ASP A 199 -12.25 11.54 -14.82
N GLY A 200 -12.81 11.93 -13.65
CA GLY A 200 -12.47 13.14 -12.90
C GLY A 200 -11.15 13.09 -12.13
N GLY A 201 -10.61 11.88 -11.91
CA GLY A 201 -9.21 11.67 -11.56
C GLY A 201 -8.96 11.02 -10.20
N ALA A 202 -8.25 9.89 -10.20
CA ALA A 202 -7.42 9.50 -9.07
C ALA A 202 -5.96 9.89 -9.38
N GLY A 203 -5.55 11.09 -8.95
CA GLY A 203 -4.20 11.64 -9.16
C GLY A 203 -3.06 10.71 -8.71
N ASP A 204 -3.37 9.75 -7.84
CA ASP A 204 -2.42 8.77 -7.30
C ASP A 204 -2.55 7.35 -7.89
N LEU A 205 -3.39 7.10 -8.90
CA LEU A 205 -3.60 5.72 -9.37
C LEU A 205 -2.32 5.10 -9.95
N THR A 206 -1.52 5.87 -10.68
CA THR A 206 -0.22 5.40 -11.21
C THR A 206 0.70 4.93 -10.08
N ARG A 207 0.70 5.68 -8.98
CA ARG A 207 1.49 5.41 -7.78
C ARG A 207 0.99 4.14 -7.10
N PHE A 208 -0.33 4.01 -6.89
CA PHE A 208 -0.96 2.81 -6.33
C PHE A 208 -0.62 1.55 -7.13
N LEU A 209 -0.79 1.57 -8.47
CA LEU A 209 -0.56 0.41 -9.35
C LEU A 209 0.87 -0.12 -9.32
N ARG A 210 1.81 0.62 -8.75
CA ARG A 210 3.21 0.22 -8.61
C ARG A 210 3.63 -0.12 -7.20
N THR A 211 2.83 0.26 -6.22
CA THR A 211 3.10 0.01 -4.82
C THR A 211 2.08 -0.93 -4.20
N GLU A 212 1.38 -1.74 -5.01
CA GLU A 212 0.36 -2.69 -4.58
C GLU A 212 0.82 -3.61 -3.44
N ASN A 213 2.14 -3.82 -3.30
CA ASN A 213 2.75 -4.60 -2.22
C ASN A 213 2.79 -3.89 -0.86
N LEU A 214 2.65 -2.57 -0.81
CA LEU A 214 2.65 -1.83 0.45
C LEU A 214 1.37 -2.10 1.25
N ALA A 215 1.42 -1.79 2.54
CA ALA A 215 0.26 -1.95 3.41
C ALA A 215 -0.95 -1.23 2.80
N TYR A 216 -2.15 -1.82 2.85
CA TYR A 216 -3.28 -1.23 2.12
C TYR A 216 -3.57 0.22 2.56
N SER A 217 -3.39 0.50 3.86
CA SER A 217 -3.55 1.81 4.49
C SER A 217 -2.31 2.71 4.35
N SER A 218 -1.31 2.32 3.55
CA SER A 218 -0.16 3.17 3.26
C SER A 218 -0.64 4.50 2.68
N SER A 219 -0.09 5.60 3.20
CA SER A 219 -0.31 6.93 2.61
C SER A 219 0.23 7.04 1.18
N ARG A 220 1.00 6.05 0.69
CA ARG A 220 1.32 5.94 -0.74
C ARG A 220 0.11 5.62 -1.61
N HIS A 221 -0.91 4.98 -1.06
CA HIS A 221 -2.10 4.58 -1.79
C HIS A 221 -3.16 5.68 -1.81
N HIS A 222 -3.29 6.45 -0.73
CA HIS A 222 -4.13 7.65 -0.63
C HIS A 222 -5.47 7.46 -1.38
N TYR A 223 -5.72 8.21 -2.46
CA TYR A 223 -6.91 8.09 -3.30
C TYR A 223 -7.05 6.73 -3.99
N GLY A 224 -5.95 6.14 -4.48
CA GLY A 224 -5.93 4.94 -5.32
C GLY A 224 -6.41 3.63 -4.65
N ALA A 225 -6.59 3.61 -3.32
CA ALA A 225 -7.08 2.42 -2.61
C ALA A 225 -8.60 2.16 -2.76
N TRP A 226 -9.34 3.02 -3.48
CA TRP A 226 -10.80 2.92 -3.66
C TRP A 226 -11.27 1.58 -4.25
N MET A 227 -10.42 0.88 -5.02
CA MET A 227 -10.77 -0.41 -5.64
C MET A 227 -11.12 -1.49 -4.62
N LEU A 228 -10.54 -1.43 -3.41
CA LEU A 228 -10.92 -2.32 -2.33
C LEU A 228 -12.38 -2.09 -1.94
N ILE A 229 -12.83 -0.84 -1.86
CA ILE A 229 -14.22 -0.50 -1.53
C ILE A 229 -15.16 -1.06 -2.60
N GLN A 230 -14.81 -0.90 -3.88
CA GLN A 230 -15.57 -1.47 -4.98
C GLN A 230 -15.68 -3.00 -4.88
N TYR A 231 -14.57 -3.67 -4.59
CA TYR A 231 -14.58 -5.13 -4.37
C TYR A 231 -15.51 -5.54 -3.24
N LEU A 232 -15.45 -4.86 -2.08
CA LEU A 232 -16.30 -5.17 -0.93
C LEU A 232 -17.78 -4.96 -1.26
N VAL A 233 -18.11 -3.91 -2.02
CA VAL A 233 -19.46 -3.62 -2.51
C VAL A 233 -19.97 -4.75 -3.40
N ASP A 234 -19.18 -5.18 -4.39
CA ASP A 234 -19.55 -6.27 -5.30
C ASP A 234 -19.73 -7.58 -4.54
N ARG A 235 -18.78 -7.91 -3.65
CA ARG A 235 -18.80 -9.12 -2.83
C ARG A 235 -20.00 -9.18 -1.88
N SER A 236 -20.40 -8.04 -1.35
CA SER A 236 -21.50 -7.95 -0.36
C SER A 236 -22.88 -7.76 -1.02
N GLY A 237 -22.96 -7.77 -2.35
CA GLY A 237 -24.21 -7.65 -3.09
C GLY A 237 -24.77 -6.22 -3.17
N GLY A 238 -23.93 -5.20 -2.94
CA GLY A 238 -24.29 -3.80 -3.17
C GLY A 238 -23.73 -2.81 -2.14
N ILE A 239 -24.06 -1.53 -2.35
CA ILE A 239 -23.49 -0.38 -1.64
C ILE A 239 -23.75 -0.36 -0.13
N SER A 240 -24.67 -1.18 0.38
CA SER A 240 -25.07 -1.18 1.79
C SER A 240 -23.88 -1.42 2.72
N ILE A 241 -22.92 -2.26 2.34
CA ILE A 241 -21.72 -2.50 3.17
C ILE A 241 -20.88 -1.23 3.33
N PHE A 242 -20.72 -0.44 2.27
CA PHE A 242 -19.98 0.81 2.30
C PHE A 242 -20.64 1.82 3.25
N ASN A 243 -21.96 1.94 3.18
CA ASN A 243 -22.71 2.83 4.07
C ASN A 243 -22.60 2.35 5.53
N ARG A 244 -22.72 1.04 5.77
CA ARG A 244 -22.61 0.46 7.12
C ARG A 244 -21.22 0.63 7.72
N LEU A 245 -20.15 0.50 6.92
CA LEU A 245 -18.78 0.77 7.38
C LEU A 245 -18.70 2.15 8.04
N TRP A 246 -19.20 3.19 7.37
CA TRP A 246 -19.15 4.55 7.90
C TRP A 246 -20.13 4.84 9.04
N ASN A 247 -21.35 4.30 8.99
CA ASN A 247 -22.39 4.63 9.96
C ASN A 247 -22.34 3.78 11.25
N GLU A 248 -21.70 2.61 11.18
CA GLU A 248 -21.57 1.65 12.29
C GLU A 248 -20.13 1.49 12.79
N ALA A 249 -19.15 2.24 12.24
CA ALA A 249 -17.78 2.27 12.75
C ALA A 249 -17.73 2.72 14.21
N ARG A 250 -16.89 2.04 15.00
CA ARG A 250 -16.53 2.49 16.34
C ARG A 250 -15.27 3.34 16.25
N ASN A 251 -15.15 4.35 17.10
CA ASN A 251 -14.05 5.33 17.09
C ASN A 251 -12.64 4.75 17.28
N THR A 252 -12.54 3.51 17.77
CA THR A 252 -11.27 2.78 17.96
C THR A 252 -11.01 1.73 16.88
N GLU A 253 -11.92 1.53 15.93
CA GLU A 253 -11.79 0.48 14.93
C GLU A 253 -11.06 0.97 13.70
N HIS A 254 -10.21 0.09 13.19
CA HIS A 254 -9.71 0.21 11.84
C HIS A 254 -10.77 -0.24 10.81
N PRO A 255 -10.83 0.33 9.59
CA PRO A 255 -11.84 0.00 8.57
C PRO A 255 -12.03 -1.49 8.28
N LEU A 256 -10.93 -2.25 8.19
CA LEU A 256 -10.97 -3.70 8.01
C LEU A 256 -11.50 -4.46 9.23
N GLU A 257 -11.33 -3.94 10.44
CA GLU A 257 -11.91 -4.53 11.65
C GLU A 257 -13.42 -4.27 11.71
N THR A 258 -13.85 -3.07 11.34
CA THR A 258 -15.27 -2.75 11.18
C THR A 258 -15.89 -3.68 10.15
N TYR A 259 -15.27 -3.88 8.98
CA TYR A 259 -15.73 -4.83 7.97
C TYR A 259 -15.83 -6.25 8.53
N ARG A 260 -14.75 -6.75 9.16
CA ARG A 260 -14.70 -8.07 9.81
C ARG A 260 -15.85 -8.25 10.80
N ARG A 261 -16.11 -7.25 11.66
CA ARG A 261 -17.20 -7.28 12.65
C ARG A 261 -18.57 -7.27 11.97
N LEU A 262 -18.81 -6.38 11.01
CA LEU A 262 -20.10 -6.24 10.34
C LEU A 262 -20.49 -7.49 9.56
N MET A 263 -19.49 -8.22 9.07
CA MET A 263 -19.65 -9.45 8.31
C MET A 263 -19.55 -10.72 9.18
N GLY A 264 -19.22 -10.59 10.47
CA GLY A 264 -19.08 -11.73 11.38
C GLY A 264 -17.93 -12.67 11.02
N LEU A 265 -16.84 -12.12 10.45
CA LEU A 265 -15.70 -12.90 9.95
C LEU A 265 -14.68 -13.16 11.07
N SER A 266 -14.02 -14.32 11.02
CA SER A 266 -12.74 -14.51 11.70
C SER A 266 -11.63 -13.70 11.01
N GLN A 267 -10.45 -13.63 11.63
CA GLN A 267 -9.29 -13.02 10.98
C GLN A 267 -8.90 -13.76 9.69
N ASP A 268 -8.89 -15.10 9.71
CA ASP A 268 -8.54 -15.90 8.54
C ASP A 268 -9.54 -15.73 7.39
N GLN A 269 -10.83 -15.57 7.73
CA GLN A 269 -11.87 -15.27 6.73
C GLN A 269 -11.69 -13.87 6.13
N LEU A 270 -11.34 -12.86 6.94
CA LEU A 270 -10.96 -11.54 6.43
C LEU A 270 -9.76 -11.65 5.47
N ASN A 271 -8.72 -12.38 5.86
CA ASN A 271 -7.52 -12.58 5.06
C ASN A 271 -7.83 -13.26 3.71
N ALA A 272 -8.67 -14.31 3.73
CA ALA A 272 -9.12 -15.00 2.52
C ALA A 272 -9.97 -14.09 1.61
N ASP A 273 -10.85 -13.27 2.18
CA ASP A 273 -11.66 -12.30 1.44
C ASP A 273 -10.78 -11.24 0.75
N LEU A 274 -9.76 -10.72 1.45
CA LEU A 274 -8.82 -9.75 0.90
C LEU A 274 -7.83 -10.37 -0.10
N ALA A 275 -7.54 -11.67 0.00
CA ALA A 275 -6.83 -12.39 -1.06
C ALA A 275 -7.69 -12.48 -2.33
N GLY A 276 -9.01 -12.63 -2.17
CA GLY A 276 -9.97 -12.49 -3.26
C GLY A 276 -9.88 -11.12 -3.92
N TYR A 277 -9.83 -10.04 -3.15
CA TYR A 277 -9.58 -8.69 -3.67
C TYR A 277 -8.29 -8.64 -4.52
N ALA A 278 -7.18 -9.12 -3.97
CA ALA A 278 -5.90 -9.15 -4.68
C ALA A 278 -5.96 -9.96 -5.99
N GLN A 279 -6.71 -11.07 -6.03
CA GLN A 279 -6.93 -11.85 -7.25
C GLN A 279 -7.70 -11.05 -8.32
N HIS A 280 -8.69 -10.25 -7.94
CA HIS A 280 -9.48 -9.45 -8.89
C HIS A 280 -8.64 -8.32 -9.51
N GLN A 281 -7.58 -7.88 -8.84
CA GLN A 281 -6.64 -6.86 -9.33
C GLN A 281 -5.76 -7.31 -10.50
N VAL A 282 -5.77 -8.61 -10.84
CA VAL A 282 -5.10 -9.12 -12.06
C VAL A 282 -5.75 -8.56 -13.32
N THR A 283 -7.07 -8.38 -13.31
CA THR A 283 -7.83 -7.88 -14.48
C THR A 283 -8.79 -6.75 -14.15
N TYR A 284 -8.77 -6.23 -12.92
CA TYR A 284 -9.74 -5.26 -12.38
C TYR A 284 -11.19 -5.72 -12.57
N ASP A 285 -11.46 -6.99 -12.25
CA ASP A 285 -12.75 -7.64 -12.45
C ASP A 285 -13.79 -7.13 -11.45
N TYR A 286 -14.35 -5.95 -11.72
CA TYR A 286 -15.37 -5.31 -10.89
C TYR A 286 -16.63 -5.07 -11.71
N SER A 287 -17.78 -5.00 -11.05
CA SER A 287 -19.08 -4.81 -11.70
C SER A 287 -19.15 -3.51 -12.53
N ASN A 288 -18.40 -2.49 -12.11
CA ASN A 288 -18.27 -1.20 -12.79
C ASN A 288 -16.95 -1.06 -13.57
N LYS A 289 -16.28 -2.16 -13.96
CA LYS A 289 -15.03 -2.13 -14.73
C LYS A 289 -15.04 -1.18 -15.92
N ALA A 290 -16.12 -1.20 -16.71
CA ALA A 290 -16.26 -0.35 -17.89
C ALA A 290 -16.17 1.15 -17.57
N HIS A 291 -16.50 1.55 -16.34
CA HIS A 291 -16.52 2.92 -15.86
C HIS A 291 -15.11 3.48 -15.65
N PHE A 292 -14.20 2.71 -15.06
CA PHE A 292 -12.86 3.17 -14.68
C PHE A 292 -11.74 2.62 -15.57
N GLN A 293 -12.00 1.59 -16.39
CA GLN A 293 -10.98 1.00 -17.25
C GLN A 293 -10.35 2.01 -18.23
N PRO A 294 -11.09 2.95 -18.86
CA PRO A 294 -10.48 3.98 -19.69
C PRO A 294 -9.45 4.82 -18.92
N PHE A 295 -9.78 5.14 -17.67
CA PHE A 295 -8.89 5.86 -16.76
C PHE A 295 -7.63 5.05 -16.44
N ILE A 296 -7.76 3.77 -16.04
CA ILE A 296 -6.61 2.86 -15.82
C ILE A 296 -5.70 2.79 -17.06
N ASN A 297 -6.30 2.63 -18.25
CA ASN A 297 -5.55 2.48 -19.49
C ASN A 297 -4.80 3.74 -19.91
N SER A 298 -5.22 4.89 -19.37
CA SER A 298 -4.71 6.21 -19.74
C SER A 298 -3.87 6.86 -18.65
N VAL A 299 -3.63 6.16 -17.53
CA VAL A 299 -2.79 6.70 -16.46
C VAL A 299 -1.40 7.02 -16.98
N TYR A 300 -0.78 8.00 -16.35
CA TYR A 300 0.59 8.33 -16.66
C TYR A 300 1.52 7.13 -16.49
N GLY A 301 2.34 6.84 -17.50
CA GLY A 301 3.19 5.65 -17.49
C GLY A 301 2.48 4.32 -17.73
N ALA A 302 1.22 4.32 -18.19
CA ALA A 302 0.48 3.12 -18.58
C ALA A 302 1.27 2.22 -19.55
N GLY A 303 2.05 2.78 -20.49
CA GLY A 303 2.89 2.00 -21.39
C GLY A 303 3.89 1.08 -20.68
N PHE A 304 4.49 1.55 -19.59
CA PHE A 304 5.40 0.76 -18.75
C PHE A 304 4.64 -0.21 -17.84
N ILE A 305 3.57 0.25 -17.19
CA ILE A 305 2.76 -0.59 -16.29
C ILE A 305 2.15 -1.76 -17.07
N ASN A 306 1.66 -1.51 -18.28
CA ASN A 306 1.12 -2.54 -19.16
C ASN A 306 2.20 -3.50 -19.69
N ALA A 307 3.44 -3.01 -19.89
CA ALA A 307 4.57 -3.88 -20.25
C ALA A 307 4.93 -4.85 -19.12
N TYR A 308 4.64 -4.49 -17.87
CA TYR A 308 4.94 -5.28 -16.69
C TYR A 308 3.74 -5.39 -15.75
N ASN A 309 2.76 -6.24 -16.12
CA ASN A 309 1.68 -6.61 -15.21
C ASN A 309 2.20 -7.56 -14.12
N GLY A 310 2.63 -7.00 -12.99
CA GLY A 310 3.13 -7.74 -11.83
C GLY A 310 4.59 -7.46 -11.46
N VAL A 311 5.02 -8.04 -10.34
CA VAL A 311 6.36 -7.81 -9.75
C VAL A 311 7.38 -8.84 -10.24
N PRO A 312 8.68 -8.49 -10.29
CA PRO A 312 9.75 -9.46 -10.55
C PRO A 312 9.98 -10.39 -9.35
N VAL A 313 10.69 -11.48 -9.61
CA VAL A 313 11.21 -12.41 -8.58
C VAL A 313 12.70 -12.65 -8.82
N ASP A 314 13.43 -12.96 -7.75
CA ASP A 314 14.83 -13.36 -7.80
C ASP A 314 14.92 -14.87 -8.01
N ALA A 315 15.74 -15.32 -8.96
CA ALA A 315 16.03 -16.74 -9.12
C ALA A 315 17.07 -17.18 -8.08
N VAL A 316 16.61 -17.90 -7.06
CA VAL A 316 17.50 -18.51 -6.04
C VAL A 316 18.20 -19.72 -6.66
N ASN A 317 17.44 -20.60 -7.31
CA ASN A 317 17.95 -21.66 -8.16
C ASN A 317 16.98 -21.90 -9.32
N GLN A 318 17.27 -21.31 -10.47
CA GLN A 318 16.41 -21.42 -11.67
C GLN A 318 16.26 -22.87 -12.15
N ALA A 319 17.29 -23.70 -12.01
CA ALA A 319 17.24 -25.10 -12.45
C ALA A 319 16.30 -25.95 -11.58
N ALA A 320 16.17 -25.61 -10.30
CA ALA A 320 15.21 -26.21 -9.38
C ALA A 320 13.81 -25.58 -9.47
N GLY A 321 13.66 -24.48 -10.22
CA GLY A 321 12.41 -23.70 -10.26
C GLY A 321 12.15 -22.92 -8.97
N HIS A 322 13.19 -22.64 -8.18
CA HIS A 322 13.13 -22.00 -6.88
C HIS A 322 13.41 -20.49 -7.00
N TYR A 323 12.44 -19.68 -6.55
CA TYR A 323 12.43 -18.22 -6.64
C TYR A 323 12.07 -17.57 -5.31
N ALA A 324 12.44 -16.30 -5.17
CA ALA A 324 12.11 -15.47 -4.02
C ALA A 324 11.48 -14.13 -4.45
N ILE A 325 10.60 -13.58 -3.62
CA ILE A 325 10.25 -12.17 -3.75
C ILE A 325 11.44 -11.30 -3.26
N PRO A 326 11.82 -10.22 -3.98
CA PRO A 326 12.78 -9.27 -3.45
C PRO A 326 12.24 -8.61 -2.17
N ASP A 327 13.09 -8.38 -1.16
CA ASP A 327 12.65 -7.86 0.14
C ASP A 327 11.91 -6.53 0.06
N ALA A 328 12.36 -5.64 -0.82
CA ALA A 328 11.71 -4.35 -1.07
C ALA A 328 10.29 -4.46 -1.64
N LEU A 329 9.95 -5.62 -2.23
CA LEU A 329 8.69 -5.91 -2.91
C LEU A 329 7.83 -6.92 -2.18
N ALA A 330 8.33 -7.52 -1.09
CA ALA A 330 7.55 -8.36 -0.21
C ALA A 330 6.29 -7.60 0.26
N PRO A 331 5.14 -8.28 0.32
CA PRO A 331 3.89 -7.63 0.68
C PRO A 331 3.92 -7.26 2.17
N SER A 332 3.41 -6.09 2.50
CA SER A 332 3.03 -5.70 3.86
C SER A 332 1.57 -6.05 4.13
N ASP A 333 1.05 -5.69 5.30
CA ASP A 333 -0.35 -5.85 5.71
C ASP A 333 -1.37 -5.55 4.61
N TYR A 334 -1.98 -6.60 4.08
CA TYR A 334 -3.00 -6.53 3.04
C TYR A 334 -2.52 -5.90 1.71
N GLY A 335 -1.22 -5.67 1.58
CA GLY A 335 -0.56 -5.48 0.29
C GLY A 335 -0.42 -6.81 -0.43
N TYR A 336 -0.23 -6.77 -1.74
CA TYR A 336 -0.16 -7.97 -2.57
C TYR A 336 0.87 -7.88 -3.69
N ASN A 337 1.28 -9.06 -4.14
CA ASN A 337 2.07 -9.26 -5.33
C ASN A 337 1.25 -10.01 -6.38
N LYS A 338 1.45 -9.62 -7.64
CA LYS A 338 1.03 -10.38 -8.82
C LYS A 338 2.30 -10.90 -9.48
N ILE A 339 2.54 -12.20 -9.44
CA ILE A 339 3.68 -12.84 -10.12
C ILE A 339 3.15 -13.49 -11.39
N LYS A 340 3.46 -12.90 -12.54
CA LYS A 340 3.09 -13.47 -13.84
C LYS A 340 3.93 -14.71 -14.10
N LEU A 341 3.26 -15.81 -14.39
CA LEU A 341 3.83 -17.10 -14.74
C LEU A 341 3.51 -17.41 -16.21
N VAL A 342 4.48 -17.95 -16.93
CA VAL A 342 4.35 -18.42 -18.30
C VAL A 342 4.20 -19.94 -18.28
N PRO A 343 3.03 -20.49 -18.64
CA PRO A 343 2.80 -21.93 -18.68
C PRO A 343 3.78 -22.63 -19.63
N SER A 344 4.24 -23.83 -19.27
CA SER A 344 5.13 -24.62 -20.14
C SER A 344 4.42 -25.12 -21.40
N SER A 345 3.10 -25.24 -21.34
CA SER A 345 2.24 -25.67 -22.45
C SER A 345 0.79 -25.22 -22.22
N SER A 346 -0.01 -25.19 -23.28
CA SER A 346 -1.45 -24.99 -23.16
C SER A 346 -2.06 -26.11 -22.32
N GLY A 347 -2.82 -25.76 -21.28
CA GLY A 347 -3.43 -26.73 -20.36
C GLY A 347 -2.43 -27.36 -19.39
N ALA A 348 -1.29 -26.74 -19.12
CA ALA A 348 -0.35 -27.23 -18.11
C ALA A 348 -0.99 -27.31 -16.72
N LEU A 349 -0.58 -28.31 -15.94
CA LEU A 349 -0.82 -28.35 -14.50
C LEU A 349 0.27 -27.53 -13.81
N VAL A 350 -0.08 -26.36 -13.30
CA VAL A 350 0.84 -25.50 -12.57
C VAL A 350 0.83 -25.91 -11.10
N ARG A 351 2.00 -26.10 -10.50
CA ARG A 351 2.14 -26.40 -9.07
C ARG A 351 3.09 -25.41 -8.44
N VAL A 352 2.77 -24.98 -7.22
CA VAL A 352 3.63 -24.11 -6.40
C VAL A 352 3.78 -24.73 -5.02
N HIS A 353 5.01 -24.85 -4.54
CA HIS A 353 5.31 -24.99 -3.11
C HIS A 353 5.69 -23.60 -2.60
N PHE A 354 4.87 -23.03 -1.73
CA PHE A 354 5.07 -21.70 -1.16
C PHE A 354 5.59 -21.82 0.26
N LYS A 355 6.56 -20.96 0.64
CA LYS A 355 7.03 -20.86 2.02
C LYS A 355 7.37 -19.42 2.39
N GLY A 356 6.74 -18.92 3.45
CA GLY A 356 6.96 -17.59 4.02
C GLY A 356 8.00 -17.58 5.13
N HIS A 357 8.75 -16.47 5.23
CA HIS A 357 9.68 -16.21 6.32
C HIS A 357 8.93 -15.65 7.53
N VAL A 358 8.45 -16.54 8.39
CA VAL A 358 7.61 -16.18 9.54
C VAL A 358 8.35 -15.24 10.50
N ASN A 359 7.78 -14.05 10.70
CA ASN A 359 8.14 -13.10 11.73
C ASN A 359 7.00 -12.99 12.75
N SER A 360 7.20 -13.60 13.92
CA SER A 360 6.21 -13.60 15.00
C SER A 360 5.94 -12.21 15.57
N ALA A 361 6.93 -11.31 15.59
CA ALA A 361 6.75 -9.94 16.07
C ALA A 361 5.84 -9.12 15.14
N ALA A 362 5.86 -9.45 13.85
CA ALA A 362 5.00 -8.84 12.85
C ALA A 362 3.64 -9.54 12.71
N GLY A 363 3.40 -10.66 13.40
CA GLY A 363 2.22 -11.49 13.14
C GLY A 363 2.10 -11.93 11.67
N SER A 364 3.23 -12.12 10.98
CA SER A 364 3.26 -12.30 9.53
C SER A 364 2.50 -13.56 9.09
N GLY A 365 1.70 -13.43 8.06
CA GLY A 365 1.05 -14.55 7.37
C GLY A 365 0.86 -14.24 5.89
N TRP A 366 0.39 -15.23 5.14
CA TRP A 366 0.18 -15.11 3.70
C TRP A 366 -1.15 -15.71 3.29
N SER A 367 -1.74 -15.14 2.26
CA SER A 367 -2.87 -15.76 1.56
C SER A 367 -2.58 -15.71 0.06
N TYR A 368 -2.60 -16.87 -0.59
CA TYR A 368 -2.11 -16.98 -1.96
C TYR A 368 -2.93 -17.95 -2.79
N GLY A 369 -3.02 -17.67 -4.09
CA GLY A 369 -3.80 -18.47 -5.03
C GLY A 369 -3.49 -18.10 -6.47
N PHE A 370 -4.02 -18.88 -7.41
CA PHE A 370 -3.82 -18.64 -8.82
C PHE A 370 -4.93 -17.79 -9.44
N VAL A 371 -4.60 -17.05 -10.49
CA VAL A 371 -5.56 -16.47 -11.43
C VAL A 371 -5.13 -16.83 -12.83
N ALA A 372 -5.96 -17.57 -13.57
CA ALA A 372 -5.77 -17.74 -15.00
C ALA A 372 -6.61 -16.75 -15.79
N VAL A 373 -6.13 -16.30 -16.94
CA VAL A 373 -6.82 -15.33 -17.78
C VAL A 373 -6.99 -15.88 -19.20
N LYS A 374 -8.22 -15.77 -19.70
CA LYS A 374 -8.61 -16.09 -21.06
C LYS A 374 -9.30 -14.88 -21.69
N ASN A 375 -8.67 -14.25 -22.68
CA ASN A 375 -9.19 -13.06 -23.36
C ASN A 375 -9.62 -11.94 -22.40
N GLY A 376 -8.85 -11.71 -21.34
CA GLY A 376 -9.16 -10.70 -20.31
C GLY A 376 -10.19 -11.13 -19.27
N THR A 377 -10.79 -12.32 -19.38
CA THR A 377 -11.67 -12.89 -18.36
C THR A 377 -10.86 -13.75 -17.38
N PRO A 378 -10.92 -13.47 -16.07
CA PRO A 378 -10.20 -14.25 -15.07
C PRO A 378 -10.96 -15.52 -14.67
N ARG A 379 -10.21 -16.54 -14.21
CA ARG A 379 -10.69 -17.67 -13.44
C ARG A 379 -9.83 -17.81 -12.18
N TYR A 380 -10.49 -17.75 -11.03
CA TYR A 380 -9.85 -17.77 -9.72
C TYR A 380 -9.60 -19.19 -9.24
N GLY A 381 -8.40 -19.43 -8.72
CA GLY A 381 -8.07 -20.62 -7.94
C GLY A 381 -8.40 -20.43 -6.46
N THR A 382 -8.54 -21.55 -5.76
CA THR A 382 -8.73 -21.54 -4.30
C THR A 382 -7.53 -20.90 -3.61
N VAL A 383 -7.81 -20.12 -2.56
CA VAL A 383 -6.80 -19.47 -1.73
C VAL A 383 -6.31 -20.44 -0.66
N SER A 384 -4.99 -20.52 -0.49
CA SER A 384 -4.32 -21.12 0.66
C SER A 384 -3.90 -20.03 1.64
N THR A 385 -3.94 -20.32 2.94
CA THR A 385 -3.47 -19.43 4.02
C THR A 385 -2.25 -20.00 4.75
N ALA A 386 -1.71 -21.13 4.28
CA ALA A 386 -0.59 -21.81 4.95
C ALA A 386 0.73 -21.04 4.75
N ALA A 387 1.47 -20.79 5.83
CA ALA A 387 2.81 -20.19 5.71
C ALA A 387 3.81 -21.10 5.00
N ASP A 388 3.53 -22.40 4.91
CA ASP A 388 4.29 -23.41 4.18
C ASP A 388 3.27 -24.40 3.59
N GLY A 389 3.18 -24.48 2.26
CA GLY A 389 2.17 -25.33 1.63
C GLY A 389 2.20 -25.38 0.11
N GLN A 390 1.66 -26.48 -0.43
CA GLN A 390 1.59 -26.72 -1.88
C GLN A 390 0.19 -26.50 -2.43
N ILE A 391 0.10 -25.78 -3.56
CA ILE A 391 -1.14 -25.58 -4.33
C ILE A 391 -0.93 -25.98 -5.78
N SER A 392 -2.00 -26.42 -6.43
CA SER A 392 -1.98 -26.81 -7.85
C SER A 392 -3.17 -26.22 -8.60
N PHE A 393 -2.97 -25.89 -9.87
CA PHE A 393 -4.00 -25.29 -10.71
C PHE A 393 -3.90 -25.82 -12.13
N GLN A 394 -4.93 -26.57 -12.51
CA GLN A 394 -5.07 -27.10 -13.86
C GLN A 394 -5.55 -25.98 -14.79
N LEU A 395 -4.73 -25.64 -15.78
CA LEU A 395 -5.13 -24.68 -16.81
C LEU A 395 -6.13 -25.31 -17.78
N GLN A 396 -7.05 -24.49 -18.27
CA GLN A 396 -7.99 -24.81 -19.34
C GLN A 396 -7.44 -24.34 -20.68
N THR A 397 -7.88 -24.97 -21.77
CA THR A 397 -7.49 -24.58 -23.12
C THR A 397 -7.87 -23.11 -23.41
N GLY A 398 -6.87 -22.33 -23.84
CA GLY A 398 -6.99 -20.91 -24.15
C GLY A 398 -6.70 -19.97 -22.98
N GLU A 399 -6.42 -20.48 -21.78
CA GLU A 399 -5.82 -19.68 -20.72
C GLU A 399 -4.34 -19.49 -21.02
N THR A 400 -3.97 -18.25 -21.33
CA THR A 400 -2.63 -17.90 -21.86
C THR A 400 -1.81 -17.10 -20.86
N GLU A 401 -2.44 -16.59 -19.80
CA GLU A 401 -1.75 -15.95 -18.68
C GLU A 401 -2.18 -16.63 -17.38
N VAL A 402 -1.21 -16.89 -16.51
CA VAL A 402 -1.48 -17.33 -15.14
C VAL A 402 -0.66 -16.50 -14.17
N TYR A 403 -1.26 -16.14 -13.05
CA TYR A 403 -0.64 -15.35 -12.01
C TYR A 403 -0.66 -16.14 -10.71
N LEU A 404 0.46 -16.16 -10.00
CA LEU A 404 0.46 -16.43 -8.57
C LEU A 404 0.23 -15.09 -7.86
N VAL A 405 -0.87 -14.98 -7.13
CA VAL A 405 -1.20 -13.80 -6.34
C VAL A 405 -0.92 -14.10 -4.89
N VAL A 406 -0.15 -13.25 -4.21
CA VAL A 406 0.25 -13.41 -2.81
C VAL A 406 -0.08 -12.14 -2.04
N LEU A 407 -0.98 -12.24 -1.07
CA LEU A 407 -1.35 -11.18 -0.14
C LEU A 407 -0.60 -11.35 1.19
N GLY A 408 -0.10 -10.26 1.77
CA GLY A 408 0.33 -10.24 3.16
C GLY A 408 -0.88 -10.31 4.09
N ALA A 409 -0.99 -11.37 4.89
CA ALA A 409 -2.18 -11.72 5.66
C ALA A 409 -1.84 -11.79 7.16
N PRO A 410 -1.83 -10.66 7.88
CA PRO A 410 -1.42 -10.62 9.27
C PRO A 410 -2.40 -11.39 10.18
N SER A 411 -1.90 -11.86 11.33
CA SER A 411 -2.68 -12.54 12.37
C SER A 411 -3.66 -11.63 13.11
N SER A 412 -3.53 -10.31 12.95
CA SER A 412 -4.47 -9.27 13.36
C SER A 412 -4.30 -8.03 12.48
N VAL A 413 -5.33 -7.19 12.39
CA VAL A 413 -5.21 -5.90 11.70
C VAL A 413 -4.28 -4.99 12.49
N HIS A 414 -3.17 -4.51 11.91
CA HIS A 414 -2.30 -3.52 12.54
C HIS A 414 -2.80 -2.08 12.30
N HIS A 415 -2.60 -1.22 13.29
CA HIS A 415 -2.99 0.20 13.24
C HIS A 415 -1.77 1.06 12.94
N TYR A 416 -1.35 1.10 11.67
CA TYR A 416 -0.31 2.04 11.22
C TYR A 416 -0.91 3.44 11.06
N GLY A 417 -0.23 4.47 11.55
CA GLY A 417 -0.68 5.85 11.43
C GLY A 417 -0.58 6.37 10.00
N PHE A 418 -1.27 7.48 9.75
CA PHE A 418 -1.07 8.27 8.53
C PHE A 418 0.41 8.69 8.45
N LEU A 419 1.06 8.48 7.31
CA LEU A 419 2.48 8.69 7.03
C LEU A 419 3.45 7.60 7.56
N ASP A 420 2.95 6.48 8.07
CA ASP A 420 3.83 5.34 8.33
C ASP A 420 4.26 4.69 7.00
N GLY A 421 5.55 4.36 6.90
CA GLY A 421 6.15 3.74 5.72
C GLY A 421 7.24 2.75 6.11
N TYR A 422 8.02 2.29 5.12
CA TYR A 422 9.12 1.32 5.20
C TYR A 422 9.63 0.92 6.59
N THR A 423 10.14 1.86 7.39
CA THR A 423 10.81 1.59 8.66
C THR A 423 9.87 1.25 9.81
N LYS A 424 8.56 1.27 9.55
CA LYS A 424 7.50 1.02 10.54
C LYS A 424 6.55 -0.10 10.11
N ASN A 425 6.40 -0.30 8.81
CA ASN A 425 5.49 -1.30 8.26
C ASN A 425 6.27 -2.59 7.96
N TYR A 426 5.97 -3.66 8.68
CA TYR A 426 6.57 -4.96 8.40
C TYR A 426 6.20 -5.46 7.00
N ARG A 427 7.12 -6.22 6.41
CA ARG A 427 6.91 -6.96 5.16
C ARG A 427 7.04 -8.45 5.38
N TYR A 428 6.39 -9.22 4.52
CA TYR A 428 6.26 -10.66 4.65
C TYR A 428 6.99 -11.34 3.49
N PRO A 429 8.32 -11.45 3.54
CA PRO A 429 9.11 -12.09 2.49
C PRO A 429 8.78 -13.58 2.39
N TYR A 430 8.85 -14.12 1.18
CA TYR A 430 8.55 -15.51 0.88
C TYR A 430 9.38 -16.03 -0.29
N GLU A 431 9.46 -17.35 -0.37
CA GLU A 431 10.07 -18.10 -1.46
C GLU A 431 9.09 -19.14 -1.97
N PHE A 432 9.29 -19.58 -3.20
CA PHE A 432 8.47 -20.61 -3.79
C PHE A 432 9.23 -21.41 -4.85
N THR A 433 8.86 -22.69 -4.97
CA THR A 433 9.18 -23.50 -6.14
C THR A 433 7.98 -23.60 -7.04
N VAL A 434 8.15 -23.51 -8.36
CA VAL A 434 7.09 -23.66 -9.35
C VAL A 434 7.41 -24.72 -10.39
N SER A 435 6.41 -25.52 -10.77
CA SER A 435 6.48 -26.45 -11.92
C SER A 435 5.26 -26.33 -12.82
N GLY A 436 5.39 -26.74 -14.07
CA GLY A 436 4.37 -26.55 -15.12
C GLY A 436 4.26 -25.10 -15.64
N ALA A 437 5.03 -24.18 -15.08
CA ALA A 437 5.20 -22.80 -15.51
C ALA A 437 6.55 -22.26 -15.02
N VAL A 438 6.95 -21.10 -15.53
CA VAL A 438 8.11 -20.34 -15.05
C VAL A 438 7.72 -18.87 -14.86
N PRO A 439 8.31 -18.14 -13.89
CA PRO A 439 8.05 -16.71 -13.77
C PRO A 439 8.46 -15.96 -15.04
N SER A 440 7.63 -15.00 -15.47
CA SER A 440 7.90 -14.21 -16.67
C SER A 440 9.22 -13.44 -16.54
N GLY A 441 10.03 -13.49 -17.60
CA GLY A 441 11.43 -13.05 -17.62
C GLY A 441 12.43 -14.21 -17.57
N TYR A 442 12.00 -15.42 -17.16
CA TYR A 442 12.85 -16.60 -17.05
C TYR A 442 12.47 -17.71 -18.05
N GLU A 443 11.44 -17.50 -18.88
CA GLU A 443 11.07 -18.41 -19.95
C GLU A 443 12.12 -18.49 -21.07
N PRO A 444 12.32 -19.68 -21.67
CA PRO A 444 13.21 -19.82 -22.82
C PRO A 444 12.84 -18.88 -23.96
N GLY A 445 13.81 -18.09 -24.42
CA GLY A 445 13.60 -17.11 -25.49
C GLY A 445 12.85 -15.85 -25.06
N TYR A 446 12.78 -15.55 -23.75
CA TYR A 446 12.19 -14.30 -23.25
C TYR A 446 12.71 -13.10 -24.03
N THR A 447 11.76 -12.36 -24.60
CA THR A 447 12.02 -11.09 -25.24
C THR A 447 11.35 -10.01 -24.42
N LYS A 448 12.15 -9.03 -23.98
CA LYS A 448 11.62 -7.88 -23.26
C LYS A 448 10.54 -7.19 -24.12
N PRO A 449 9.37 -6.85 -23.55
CA PRO A 449 8.32 -6.17 -24.29
C PRO A 449 8.83 -4.90 -24.98
N ALA A 450 8.34 -4.65 -26.19
CA ALA A 450 8.63 -3.41 -26.90
C ALA A 450 8.15 -2.21 -26.08
N ALA A 451 8.94 -1.14 -26.07
CA ALA A 451 8.51 0.10 -25.44
C ALA A 451 7.36 0.72 -26.24
N THR A 452 6.22 0.96 -25.60
CA THR A 452 5.04 1.58 -26.20
C THR A 452 4.52 2.72 -25.34
N GLY A 453 3.81 3.70 -25.90
CA GLY A 453 3.28 4.82 -25.11
C GLY A 453 4.28 5.92 -24.79
N GLY A 454 5.18 6.25 -25.74
CA GLY A 454 5.98 7.48 -25.68
C GLY A 454 7.23 7.41 -24.81
N GLY A 455 7.96 6.29 -24.82
CA GLY A 455 9.24 6.13 -24.15
C GLY A 455 10.10 5.04 -24.78
N HIS A 456 11.25 4.76 -24.15
CA HIS A 456 12.22 3.76 -24.56
C HIS A 456 12.89 3.10 -23.35
N TRP A 457 13.61 2.01 -23.59
CA TRP A 457 14.41 1.33 -22.58
C TRP A 457 15.82 1.92 -22.54
N HIS A 458 16.29 2.30 -21.36
CA HIS A 458 17.63 2.87 -21.18
C HIS A 458 18.71 1.83 -21.48
N THR A 459 19.80 2.22 -22.17
CA THR A 459 20.86 1.29 -22.57
C THR A 459 21.67 0.75 -21.38
N ASN A 460 21.74 1.51 -20.29
CA ASN A 460 22.39 1.09 -19.05
C ASN A 460 21.33 0.73 -18.00
N GLY A 461 21.12 -0.57 -17.80
CA GLY A 461 20.17 -1.15 -16.83
C GLY A 461 18.80 -1.54 -17.40
N GLY A 462 18.40 -0.99 -18.56
CA GLY A 462 17.16 -1.40 -19.24
C GLY A 462 15.87 -0.81 -18.69
N GLY A 463 15.92 0.12 -17.74
CA GLY A 463 14.73 0.77 -17.17
C GLY A 463 14.00 1.70 -18.14
N TRP A 464 12.80 2.13 -17.75
CA TRP A 464 11.95 2.96 -18.61
C TRP A 464 12.37 4.43 -18.59
N VAL A 465 12.39 5.06 -19.76
CA VAL A 465 12.61 6.50 -19.92
C VAL A 465 11.55 7.06 -20.87
N SER A 466 10.69 7.97 -20.38
CA SER A 466 9.74 8.67 -21.25
C SER A 466 10.46 9.59 -22.24
N ASN A 467 9.90 9.81 -23.43
CA ASN A 467 10.51 10.65 -24.48
C ASN A 467 10.75 12.11 -24.05
N SER A 468 10.02 12.59 -23.05
CA SER A 468 10.22 13.92 -22.47
C SER A 468 11.33 13.99 -21.41
N ALA A 469 11.82 12.84 -20.93
CA ALA A 469 12.87 12.77 -19.94
C ALA A 469 14.25 12.73 -20.61
N THR A 470 15.26 13.25 -19.92
CA THR A 470 16.66 13.22 -20.37
C THR A 470 17.49 12.38 -19.41
N VAL A 471 18.03 11.25 -19.89
CA VAL A 471 18.86 10.36 -19.08
C VAL A 471 20.21 10.15 -19.78
N ALA A 472 21.30 10.44 -19.07
CA ALA A 472 22.65 10.23 -19.58
C ALA A 472 22.98 8.73 -19.64
N SER A 473 23.73 8.30 -20.66
CA SER A 473 24.16 6.90 -20.81
C SER A 473 25.03 6.38 -19.65
N THR A 474 25.65 7.29 -18.89
CA THR A 474 26.45 6.97 -17.70
C THR A 474 25.59 6.67 -16.46
N ALA A 475 24.36 7.18 -16.41
CA ALA A 475 23.43 6.87 -15.34
C ALA A 475 22.90 5.44 -15.49
N TYR A 476 22.55 4.80 -14.38
CA TYR A 476 21.94 3.48 -14.37
C TYR A 476 20.44 3.61 -14.09
N VAL A 477 19.61 3.01 -14.95
CA VAL A 477 18.16 2.87 -14.70
C VAL A 477 17.83 1.39 -14.76
N GLY A 478 17.53 0.80 -13.62
CA GLY A 478 17.29 -0.64 -13.46
C GLY A 478 16.05 -1.13 -14.21
N PRO A 479 15.92 -2.44 -14.50
CA PRO A 479 14.92 -2.97 -15.44
C PRO A 479 13.46 -2.64 -15.13
N ARG A 480 13.15 -2.39 -13.86
CA ARG A 480 11.81 -2.03 -13.36
C ARG A 480 11.73 -0.60 -12.79
N ALA A 481 12.82 0.16 -12.83
CA ALA A 481 12.83 1.57 -12.48
C ALA A 481 12.34 2.42 -13.66
N ALA A 482 11.84 3.62 -13.37
CA ALA A 482 11.34 4.51 -14.42
C ALA A 482 11.64 5.98 -14.21
N VAL A 483 11.97 6.67 -15.30
CA VAL A 483 12.20 8.11 -15.38
C VAL A 483 11.21 8.74 -16.35
N TYR A 484 10.60 9.83 -15.91
CA TYR A 484 9.31 10.26 -16.40
C TYR A 484 9.22 11.78 -16.46
N GLY A 485 8.55 12.31 -17.49
CA GLY A 485 8.24 13.74 -17.60
C GLY A 485 9.51 14.51 -17.95
N ASN A 486 9.53 15.82 -17.74
CA ASN A 486 10.72 16.65 -18.04
C ASN A 486 11.86 16.47 -17.02
N SER A 487 12.02 15.26 -16.47
CA SER A 487 13.01 14.92 -15.46
C SER A 487 14.37 14.64 -16.10
N THR A 488 15.45 14.93 -15.37
CA THR A 488 16.82 14.76 -15.84
C THR A 488 17.60 13.84 -14.92
N VAL A 489 18.27 12.82 -15.46
CA VAL A 489 19.17 11.94 -14.70
C VAL A 489 20.55 11.92 -15.35
N SER A 490 21.61 12.22 -14.59
CA SER A 490 22.96 12.41 -15.12
C SER A 490 24.06 11.93 -14.16
N GLY A 491 25.32 11.97 -14.60
CA GLY A 491 26.46 11.50 -13.80
C GLY A 491 26.44 9.98 -13.62
N ASN A 492 26.75 9.52 -12.40
CA ASN A 492 26.71 8.11 -12.00
C ASN A 492 25.47 7.78 -11.17
N ALA A 493 24.41 8.59 -11.27
CA ALA A 493 23.18 8.37 -10.53
C ALA A 493 22.58 6.99 -10.86
N ARG A 494 21.98 6.33 -9.85
CA ARG A 494 21.39 5.00 -10.00
C ARG A 494 19.92 5.03 -9.58
N ILE A 495 19.04 4.62 -10.49
CA ILE A 495 17.61 4.44 -10.24
C ILE A 495 17.33 2.93 -10.27
N GLU A 496 16.86 2.35 -9.16
CA GLU A 496 16.84 0.90 -8.91
C GLU A 496 15.49 0.43 -8.37
N GLY A 497 15.27 -0.89 -8.35
CA GLY A 497 14.02 -1.48 -7.86
C GLY A 497 12.80 -1.00 -8.65
N LEU A 498 11.76 -0.56 -7.94
CA LEU A 498 10.58 0.09 -8.47
C LEU A 498 10.62 1.63 -8.35
N ALA A 499 11.80 2.22 -8.14
CA ALA A 499 11.93 3.67 -7.99
C ALA A 499 11.39 4.44 -9.20
N TRP A 500 10.82 5.61 -8.91
CA TRP A 500 10.16 6.47 -9.88
C TRP A 500 10.66 7.91 -9.75
N VAL A 501 11.14 8.47 -10.85
CA VAL A 501 11.57 9.88 -10.94
C VAL A 501 10.65 10.61 -11.93
N ASN A 502 9.91 11.62 -11.47
CA ASN A 502 8.98 12.37 -12.33
C ASN A 502 8.89 13.86 -12.02
N SER A 503 7.91 14.51 -12.66
CA SER A 503 7.49 15.87 -12.36
C SER A 503 8.63 16.90 -12.40
N GLY A 504 9.58 16.71 -13.34
CA GLY A 504 10.69 17.63 -13.56
C GLY A 504 11.86 17.46 -12.58
N ALA A 505 11.93 16.35 -11.85
CA ALA A 505 13.02 16.10 -10.91
C ALA A 505 14.39 15.96 -11.63
N THR A 506 15.45 16.40 -10.96
CA THR A 506 16.83 16.29 -11.41
C THR A 506 17.61 15.38 -10.47
N ILE A 507 18.24 14.33 -10.98
CA ILE A 507 19.08 13.38 -10.23
C ILE A 507 20.48 13.39 -10.85
N SER A 508 21.50 13.61 -10.04
CA SER A 508 22.87 13.78 -10.54
C SER A 508 23.93 13.24 -9.56
N GLY A 509 25.20 13.28 -9.96
CA GLY A 509 26.31 12.85 -9.12
C GLY A 509 26.29 11.35 -8.87
N ASN A 510 26.30 10.93 -7.60
CA ASN A 510 26.25 9.53 -7.18
C ASN A 510 24.96 9.23 -6.38
N ALA A 511 23.90 10.03 -6.58
CA ALA A 511 22.63 9.82 -5.91
C ALA A 511 22.02 8.45 -6.27
N VAL A 512 21.46 7.77 -5.28
CA VAL A 512 20.78 6.48 -5.45
C VAL A 512 19.31 6.64 -5.08
N VAL A 513 18.42 6.27 -6.00
CA VAL A 513 16.98 6.18 -5.78
C VAL A 513 16.58 4.71 -5.99
N LYS A 514 16.07 4.03 -4.98
CA LYS A 514 15.86 2.57 -4.99
C LYS A 514 14.54 2.14 -4.36
N ASP A 515 14.30 0.84 -4.30
CA ASP A 515 13.12 0.21 -3.69
C ASP A 515 11.81 0.77 -4.29
N ASN A 516 10.89 1.34 -3.51
CA ASN A 516 9.63 1.94 -3.98
C ASN A 516 9.68 3.48 -3.96
N ALA A 517 10.86 4.08 -3.85
CA ALA A 517 11.01 5.52 -3.67
C ALA A 517 10.44 6.35 -4.83
N LEU A 518 9.87 7.50 -4.50
CA LEU A 518 9.34 8.48 -5.45
C LEU A 518 10.10 9.80 -5.33
N VAL A 519 10.60 10.31 -6.45
CA VAL A 519 11.20 11.65 -6.52
C VAL A 519 10.39 12.49 -7.49
N GLN A 520 9.85 13.60 -7.01
CA GLN A 520 8.87 14.40 -7.76
C GLN A 520 8.95 15.90 -7.44
N GLY A 521 7.96 16.68 -7.89
CA GLY A 521 7.82 18.11 -7.56
C GLY A 521 9.01 18.99 -7.97
N GLY A 522 9.77 18.61 -9.00
CA GLY A 522 10.98 19.34 -9.39
C GLY A 522 12.17 19.18 -8.43
N ALA A 523 12.16 18.16 -7.56
CA ALA A 523 13.26 17.88 -6.63
C ALA A 523 14.63 17.82 -7.32
N ASN A 524 15.67 18.32 -6.65
CA ASN A 524 17.04 18.29 -7.15
C ASN A 524 17.92 17.46 -6.22
N LEU A 525 18.18 16.21 -6.60
CA LEU A 525 19.02 15.29 -5.84
C LEU A 525 20.41 15.17 -6.47
N SER A 526 21.43 15.24 -5.62
CA SER A 526 22.84 15.16 -6.05
C SER A 526 23.72 14.50 -4.98
N GLY A 527 25.04 14.50 -5.19
CA GLY A 527 25.99 14.05 -4.17
C GLY A 527 25.86 12.57 -3.84
N SER A 528 25.78 12.23 -2.56
CA SER A 528 25.79 10.86 -2.02
C SER A 528 24.47 10.46 -1.33
N ILE A 529 23.38 11.14 -1.67
CA ILE A 529 22.07 10.83 -1.10
C ILE A 529 21.58 9.45 -1.50
N VAL A 530 20.94 8.75 -0.57
CA VAL A 530 20.18 7.52 -0.81
C VAL A 530 18.72 7.76 -0.46
N VAL A 531 17.85 7.67 -1.47
CA VAL A 531 16.41 7.62 -1.30
C VAL A 531 15.97 6.20 -1.61
N GLY A 532 15.29 5.56 -0.68
CA GLY A 532 14.88 4.17 -0.80
C GLY A 532 13.59 3.93 -0.06
N GLY A 533 13.35 2.66 0.23
CA GLY A 533 12.13 2.22 0.85
C GLY A 533 10.86 2.75 0.21
N ASP A 534 10.03 3.42 1.00
CA ASP A 534 8.77 4.00 0.53
C ASP A 534 8.84 5.53 0.49
N ALA A 535 10.05 6.10 0.64
CA ALA A 535 10.27 7.52 0.76
C ALA A 535 9.77 8.31 -0.47
N GLU A 536 9.35 9.54 -0.21
CA GLU A 536 8.99 10.50 -1.24
C GLU A 536 9.73 11.82 -0.99
N LEU A 537 10.45 12.30 -2.00
CA LEU A 537 11.15 13.59 -1.94
C LEU A 537 10.68 14.53 -3.04
N ALA A 538 10.29 15.73 -2.63
CA ALA A 538 9.91 16.85 -3.50
C ALA A 538 10.84 18.07 -3.36
N SER A 539 11.94 17.95 -2.62
CA SER A 539 12.86 19.06 -2.31
C SER A 539 14.30 18.78 -2.77
N ALA A 540 15.15 19.82 -2.74
CA ALA A 540 16.56 19.66 -3.09
C ALA A 540 17.35 19.00 -1.94
N CYS A 541 18.19 18.02 -2.26
CA CYS A 541 19.00 17.32 -1.27
C CYS A 541 20.27 16.68 -1.85
N SER A 542 21.38 16.67 -1.10
CA SER A 542 22.69 16.22 -1.62
C SER A 542 23.38 15.13 -0.79
N ALA A 543 22.83 14.81 0.40
CA ALA A 543 23.36 13.81 1.30
C ALA A 543 22.25 13.28 2.21
N GLY A 544 22.51 12.17 2.91
CA GLY A 544 21.58 11.54 3.84
C GLY A 544 20.94 10.26 3.30
N THR A 545 20.16 9.60 4.15
CA THR A 545 19.41 8.38 3.83
C THR A 545 17.95 8.56 4.23
N TYR A 546 17.07 8.35 3.26
CA TYR A 546 15.62 8.54 3.38
C TYR A 546 14.91 7.30 2.85
N LEU A 547 14.35 6.50 3.75
CA LEU A 547 13.62 5.24 3.50
C LEU A 547 12.14 5.34 3.92
N LEU A 548 11.80 6.21 4.87
CA LEU A 548 10.45 6.47 5.36
C LEU A 548 9.71 7.49 4.47
N PHE A 549 8.42 7.28 4.28
CA PHE A 549 7.53 8.31 3.75
C PHE A 549 7.27 9.37 4.82
N ASN A 550 7.95 10.52 4.72
CA ASN A 550 7.72 11.65 5.62
C ASN A 550 7.78 12.96 4.83
N PRO A 551 6.62 13.54 4.45
CA PRO A 551 6.57 14.76 3.64
C PRO A 551 7.15 15.99 4.37
N ASP A 552 7.15 15.98 5.71
CA ASP A 552 7.69 17.07 6.53
C ASP A 552 9.20 16.93 6.77
N ARG A 553 9.77 15.75 6.48
CA ARG A 553 11.21 15.54 6.58
C ARG A 553 11.90 16.22 5.40
N GLY A 554 12.28 17.47 5.61
CA GLY A 554 13.16 18.20 4.69
C GLY A 554 14.54 17.55 4.55
N CYS A 555 15.41 18.15 3.73
CA CYS A 555 16.79 17.69 3.56
C CYS A 555 17.63 17.99 4.82
N ASP A 556 17.60 17.09 5.78
CA ASP A 556 18.34 17.16 7.04
C ASP A 556 19.75 16.54 6.97
N GLY A 557 20.11 15.89 5.85
CA GLY A 557 21.39 15.19 5.67
C GLY A 557 21.59 13.97 6.57
N ARG A 558 20.58 13.57 7.36
CA ARG A 558 20.72 12.49 8.34
C ARG A 558 20.78 11.14 7.65
N THR A 559 21.69 10.30 8.12
CA THR A 559 21.74 8.87 7.79
C THR A 559 20.93 8.07 8.81
N GLY A 560 20.53 6.85 8.45
CA GLY A 560 20.08 5.88 9.45
C GLY A 560 18.58 5.79 9.64
N GLU A 561 17.95 5.08 8.72
CA GLU A 561 16.63 4.51 8.93
C GLU A 561 16.80 2.99 8.85
N THR A 562 16.56 2.31 9.98
CA THR A 562 16.73 0.86 10.05
C THR A 562 15.46 0.20 9.52
N ASP A 563 15.65 -0.82 8.70
CA ASP A 563 14.56 -1.70 8.32
C ASP A 563 13.99 -2.38 9.58
N ILE A 564 12.67 -2.41 9.70
CA ILE A 564 12.00 -3.07 10.81
C ILE A 564 12.00 -4.60 10.63
N ASN A 565 12.16 -5.07 9.39
CA ASN A 565 12.26 -6.48 9.09
C ASN A 565 13.57 -7.09 9.62
N PRO A 566 13.50 -8.16 10.44
CA PRO A 566 14.69 -8.90 10.82
C PRO A 566 15.28 -9.61 9.59
N GLY A 567 16.60 -9.78 9.58
CA GLY A 567 17.26 -10.61 8.57
C GLY A 567 16.84 -12.07 8.69
N TYR A 568 16.76 -12.76 7.55
CA TYR A 568 16.41 -14.17 7.44
C TYR A 568 17.36 -14.91 6.48
N SER A 569 17.36 -16.24 6.53
CA SER A 569 18.17 -17.10 5.63
C SER A 569 17.28 -17.73 4.57
N ARG A 570 17.80 -17.88 3.34
CA ARG A 570 17.09 -18.55 2.25
C ARG A 570 16.79 -20.02 2.58
N PHE A 571 15.65 -20.51 2.14
CA PHE A 571 15.35 -21.94 2.21
C PHE A 571 16.21 -22.73 1.23
N THR A 572 16.41 -24.02 1.50
CA THR A 572 17.06 -24.94 0.56
C THR A 572 16.07 -25.45 -0.49
N ASP A 573 16.57 -25.86 -1.66
CA ASP A 573 15.74 -26.47 -2.70
C ASP A 573 15.01 -27.74 -2.20
N ALA A 574 15.59 -28.44 -1.22
CA ALA A 574 14.99 -29.62 -0.61
C ALA A 574 13.78 -29.27 0.28
N GLU A 575 13.85 -28.17 1.02
CA GLU A 575 12.74 -27.68 1.84
C GLU A 575 11.57 -27.19 0.99
N LEU A 576 11.85 -26.66 -0.21
CA LEU A 576 10.86 -26.16 -1.17
C LEU A 576 10.55 -27.14 -2.30
N ALA A 577 10.98 -28.39 -2.21
CA ALA A 577 10.71 -29.38 -3.26
C ALA A 577 9.21 -29.62 -3.41
N ILE A 578 8.71 -29.66 -4.65
CA ILE A 578 7.34 -30.08 -4.94
C ILE A 578 7.28 -31.60 -4.84
N THR A 579 6.35 -32.12 -4.04
CA THR A 579 6.18 -33.57 -3.83
C THR A 579 4.90 -34.05 -4.51
N ASP A 580 4.95 -35.22 -5.15
CA ASP A 580 3.79 -35.79 -5.86
C ASP A 580 2.69 -36.34 -4.93
N GLY A 581 2.83 -36.19 -3.60
CA GLY A 581 1.91 -36.73 -2.60
C GLY A 581 1.40 -35.68 -1.63
N GLY A 582 0.16 -35.25 -1.80
CA GLY A 582 -0.57 -34.48 -0.78
C GLY A 582 -1.43 -33.34 -1.31
N THR A 583 -2.32 -33.60 -2.26
CA THR A 583 -3.42 -32.67 -2.57
C THR A 583 -4.35 -32.56 -1.36
N THR A 584 -4.23 -31.52 -0.55
CA THR A 584 -5.40 -30.99 0.16
C THR A 584 -6.14 -30.10 -0.83
N THR A 585 -7.06 -30.67 -1.60
CA THR A 585 -8.09 -29.87 -2.27
C THR A 585 -8.86 -29.15 -1.15
N PRO A 586 -8.81 -27.82 -1.00
CA PRO A 586 -9.53 -27.16 0.06
C PRO A 586 -11.03 -27.26 -0.26
N THR A 587 -11.81 -27.72 0.73
CA THR A 587 -13.27 -27.78 0.69
C THR A 587 -13.83 -26.40 0.31
N PRO A 588 -14.82 -26.30 -0.61
CA PRO A 588 -15.42 -25.02 -0.97
C PRO A 588 -15.97 -24.31 0.28
N THR A 589 -15.59 -23.04 0.45
CA THR A 589 -16.19 -22.15 1.45
C THR A 589 -17.68 -21.98 1.12
N PRO A 590 -18.61 -22.28 2.05
CA PRO A 590 -20.03 -22.10 1.78
C PRO A 590 -20.38 -20.62 1.63
N THR A 591 -21.18 -20.32 0.61
CA THR A 591 -21.85 -19.03 0.39
C THR A 591 -22.64 -18.61 1.63
N ALA A 592 -22.50 -17.35 2.04
CA ALA A 592 -23.17 -16.79 3.21
C ALA A 592 -24.68 -16.58 2.99
N THR A 593 -25.53 -17.14 3.88
CA THR A 593 -26.88 -16.60 4.15
C THR A 593 -27.31 -16.82 5.63
N SER A 594 -27.66 -15.69 6.27
CA SER A 594 -28.51 -15.40 7.45
C SER A 594 -28.41 -16.17 8.80
N SER A 595 -27.82 -15.47 9.79
CA SER A 595 -28.21 -15.19 11.21
C SER A 595 -28.70 -16.30 12.19
N PRO A 596 -28.40 -16.20 13.52
CA PRO A 596 -28.23 -17.33 14.43
C PRO A 596 -29.36 -17.54 15.46
N THR A 597 -29.33 -18.70 16.14
CA THR A 597 -30.00 -18.88 17.44
C THR A 597 -29.12 -19.69 18.40
N SER A 598 -29.04 -19.18 19.63
CA SER A 598 -28.23 -19.60 20.78
C SER A 598 -28.75 -20.82 21.55
N SER A 599 -27.87 -21.62 22.16
CA SER A 599 -27.87 -21.90 23.62
C SER A 599 -26.67 -22.78 24.07
N PRO A 600 -26.10 -22.59 25.29
CA PRO A 600 -24.93 -23.34 25.79
C PRO A 600 -25.28 -24.36 26.89
N THR A 601 -24.55 -25.49 26.99
CA THR A 601 -24.40 -26.19 28.29
C THR A 601 -23.23 -27.19 28.42
N SER A 602 -22.54 -27.05 29.57
CA SER A 602 -21.95 -28.06 30.50
C SER A 602 -20.77 -28.99 30.12
N SER A 603 -19.65 -28.74 30.82
CA SER A 603 -18.58 -29.67 31.31
C SER A 603 -19.16 -30.79 32.23
N PRO A 604 -18.49 -31.91 32.65
CA PRO A 604 -17.05 -32.15 33.00
C PRO A 604 -16.46 -33.52 32.50
N THR A 605 -15.21 -33.99 32.72
CA THR A 605 -14.64 -34.55 33.99
C THR A 605 -13.20 -35.12 33.81
N SER A 606 -12.33 -34.86 34.82
CA SER A 606 -11.26 -35.67 35.51
C SER A 606 -10.15 -36.53 34.85
N SER A 607 -8.91 -36.18 35.24
CA SER A 607 -7.78 -36.98 35.83
C SER A 607 -6.69 -37.66 34.96
N PRO A 608 -5.37 -37.44 35.25
CA PRO A 608 -4.24 -38.16 34.62
C PRO A 608 -3.43 -39.06 35.59
N THR A 609 -2.89 -40.18 35.08
CA THR A 609 -1.71 -40.95 35.60
C THR A 609 -1.31 -41.93 34.47
N ALA A 610 -0.08 -42.36 34.15
CA ALA A 610 1.27 -42.28 34.71
C ALA A 610 2.31 -42.39 33.55
N SER A 611 3.55 -41.97 33.80
CA SER A 611 4.76 -42.21 32.96
C SER A 611 5.45 -43.55 33.38
N PRO A 612 6.41 -44.14 32.63
CA PRO A 612 7.81 -43.64 32.68
C PRO A 612 8.73 -43.85 31.43
N THR A 613 9.77 -43.00 31.36
CA THR A 613 11.17 -43.18 30.84
C THR A 613 11.44 -43.55 29.37
N SER A 614 12.42 -42.99 28.65
CA SER A 614 13.82 -42.64 29.01
C SER A 614 14.42 -41.58 28.06
N SER A 615 15.42 -40.81 28.53
CA SER A 615 16.23 -39.86 27.75
C SER A 615 17.70 -39.96 28.21
N PRO A 616 18.71 -39.84 27.33
CA PRO A 616 20.11 -39.99 27.70
C PRO A 616 20.74 -38.67 28.18
N THR A 617 21.57 -38.83 29.20
CA THR A 617 22.44 -37.83 29.85
C THR A 617 23.51 -37.28 28.91
N SER A 618 23.76 -35.96 28.95
CA SER A 618 24.99 -35.34 28.46
C SER A 618 25.84 -34.83 29.63
N THR A 619 27.11 -35.17 29.57
CA THR A 619 28.16 -34.91 30.56
C THR A 619 28.66 -33.47 30.46
N THR A 620 28.77 -32.78 31.59
CA THR A 620 29.42 -31.48 31.73
C THR A 620 30.93 -31.64 31.89
N THR A 621 31.71 -30.79 31.20
CA THR A 621 33.12 -30.53 31.51
C THR A 621 33.31 -29.01 31.55
N ALA A 622 33.91 -28.50 32.63
CA ALA A 622 33.99 -27.09 32.94
C ALA A 622 35.21 -26.39 32.29
N SER A 623 34.92 -25.29 31.58
CA SER A 623 35.54 -23.95 31.49
C SER A 623 37.07 -23.74 31.35
N PRO A 624 37.45 -22.74 30.53
CA PRO A 624 38.03 -21.51 31.09
C PRO A 624 37.08 -20.31 30.91
N ALA A 625 36.83 -19.59 32.00
CA ALA A 625 36.09 -18.34 32.00
C ALA A 625 36.96 -17.22 31.43
N VAL A 626 36.47 -16.45 30.45
CA VAL A 626 35.91 -15.09 30.59
C VAL A 626 35.22 -14.74 29.26
N GLY A 627 33.90 -14.91 29.22
CA GLY A 627 33.05 -14.62 28.06
C GLY A 627 32.71 -13.14 27.93
N ALA A 628 33.63 -12.36 27.39
CA ALA A 628 33.36 -10.96 27.05
C ALA A 628 32.81 -10.79 25.62
N CYS A 629 33.30 -11.58 24.65
CA CYS A 629 32.76 -11.60 23.28
C CYS A 629 33.05 -12.91 22.53
N SER A 630 32.31 -13.16 21.44
CA SER A 630 32.61 -14.18 20.43
C SER A 630 32.69 -13.54 19.05
N ALA A 631 33.33 -14.19 18.09
CA ALA A 631 33.42 -13.69 16.71
C ALA A 631 33.18 -14.81 15.69
N ARG A 632 32.53 -14.49 14.57
CA ARG A 632 32.35 -15.39 13.41
C ARG A 632 32.76 -14.71 12.11
N LEU A 633 33.41 -15.43 11.20
CA LEU A 633 33.74 -14.96 9.86
C LEU A 633 32.75 -15.55 8.85
N ALA A 634 32.21 -14.70 7.97
CA ALA A 634 31.50 -15.08 6.75
C ALA A 634 32.31 -14.63 5.53
N ILE A 635 32.42 -15.47 4.51
CA ILE A 635 32.92 -15.07 3.20
C ILE A 635 31.73 -14.57 2.39
N VAL A 636 31.65 -13.26 2.16
CA VAL A 636 30.48 -12.61 1.53
C VAL A 636 30.67 -12.36 0.03
N GLY A 637 31.88 -12.58 -0.48
CA GLY A 637 32.19 -12.54 -1.91
C GLY A 637 33.58 -13.11 -2.19
N SER A 638 33.77 -13.70 -3.37
CA SER A 638 35.09 -14.16 -3.83
C SER A 638 35.24 -13.97 -5.33
N TRP A 639 36.46 -13.70 -5.79
CA TRP A 639 36.82 -13.52 -7.19
C TRP A 639 38.21 -14.12 -7.46
N SER A 640 38.61 -14.15 -8.73
CA SER A 640 39.94 -14.65 -9.07
C SER A 640 41.03 -13.81 -8.41
N GLY A 641 41.75 -14.39 -7.46
CA GLY A 641 42.85 -13.74 -6.74
C GLY A 641 42.47 -12.99 -5.46
N GLY A 642 41.20 -12.97 -5.04
CA GLY A 642 40.81 -12.33 -3.78
C GLY A 642 39.40 -12.65 -3.28
N PHE A 643 39.10 -12.21 -2.06
CA PHE A 643 37.81 -12.41 -1.42
C PHE A 643 37.48 -11.30 -0.42
N GLN A 644 36.20 -11.21 -0.07
CA GLN A 644 35.69 -10.34 0.97
C GLN A 644 35.25 -11.16 2.18
N GLY A 645 35.84 -10.85 3.33
CA GLY A 645 35.50 -11.43 4.62
C GLY A 645 34.73 -10.43 5.48
N GLU A 646 33.72 -10.91 6.19
CA GLU A 646 32.93 -10.15 7.15
C GLU A 646 32.95 -10.85 8.51
N ILE A 647 33.41 -10.16 9.55
CA ILE A 647 33.49 -10.69 10.91
C ILE A 647 32.43 -10.02 11.78
N THR A 648 31.51 -10.83 12.33
CA THR A 648 30.56 -10.39 13.35
C THR A 648 31.13 -10.68 14.73
N VAL A 649 31.20 -9.66 15.59
CA VAL A 649 31.54 -9.72 17.00
C VAL A 649 30.26 -9.66 17.82
N ALA A 650 30.05 -10.63 18.71
CA ALA A 650 28.91 -10.67 19.62
C ALA A 650 29.38 -10.48 21.07
N ALA A 651 28.72 -9.59 21.80
CA ALA A 651 29.00 -9.37 23.21
C ALA A 651 28.44 -10.50 24.08
N GLY A 652 29.17 -10.86 25.12
CA GLY A 652 28.70 -11.76 26.17
C GLY A 652 27.61 -11.12 27.04
N ALA A 653 27.22 -11.82 28.11
CA ALA A 653 26.13 -11.39 28.98
C ALA A 653 26.38 -10.08 29.75
N ALA A 654 27.62 -9.58 29.79
CA ALA A 654 27.99 -8.32 30.44
C ALA A 654 28.06 -7.12 29.49
N GLY A 655 27.88 -7.34 28.18
CA GLY A 655 28.24 -6.33 27.18
C GLY A 655 29.75 -6.20 26.99
N THR A 656 30.18 -5.24 26.17
CA THR A 656 31.59 -4.87 25.95
C THR A 656 31.73 -3.36 25.95
N LYS A 657 32.91 -2.83 26.33
CA LYS A 657 33.32 -1.43 26.11
C LYS A 657 34.28 -1.30 24.94
N SER A 658 35.08 -2.34 24.72
CA SER A 658 35.98 -2.49 23.58
C SER A 658 36.10 -3.97 23.24
N TRP A 659 36.48 -4.28 21.99
CA TRP A 659 36.72 -5.66 21.56
C TRP A 659 37.92 -5.75 20.63
N THR A 660 38.56 -6.93 20.65
CA THR A 660 39.68 -7.31 19.81
C THR A 660 39.45 -8.72 19.28
N VAL A 661 39.56 -8.89 17.96
CA VAL A 661 39.47 -10.18 17.27
C VAL A 661 40.80 -10.51 16.62
N GLY A 662 41.32 -11.71 16.82
CA GLY A 662 42.52 -12.20 16.16
C GLY A 662 42.28 -13.49 15.37
N TRP A 663 43.04 -13.66 14.29
CA TRP A 663 43.03 -14.88 13.47
C TRP A 663 44.33 -15.07 12.69
N GLN A 664 44.49 -16.26 12.10
CA GLN A 664 45.61 -16.57 11.22
C GLN A 664 45.15 -16.54 9.76
N LEU A 665 45.86 -15.79 8.92
CA LEU A 665 45.74 -15.81 7.47
C LEU A 665 46.38 -17.10 6.93
N ALA A 666 45.73 -17.75 5.97
CA ALA A 666 46.28 -18.90 5.26
C ALA A 666 47.47 -18.48 4.38
N SER A 667 48.32 -19.44 4.00
CA SER A 667 49.46 -19.18 3.13
C SER A 667 49.02 -18.51 1.81
N GLY A 668 49.66 -17.40 1.46
CA GLY A 668 49.33 -16.60 0.27
C GLY A 668 48.20 -15.58 0.45
N GLN A 669 47.55 -15.50 1.62
CA GLN A 669 46.57 -14.45 1.91
C GLN A 669 47.25 -13.17 2.43
N GLN A 670 46.73 -12.02 2.01
CA GLN A 670 47.11 -10.70 2.52
C GLN A 670 45.86 -9.82 2.59
N ILE A 671 45.65 -9.13 3.72
CA ILE A 671 44.55 -8.15 3.85
C ILE A 671 44.95 -6.87 3.10
N THR A 672 44.09 -6.41 2.21
CA THR A 672 44.32 -5.26 1.32
C THR A 672 43.52 -4.03 1.72
N GLN A 673 42.35 -4.21 2.32
CA GLN A 673 41.49 -3.14 2.81
C GLN A 673 40.65 -3.65 3.98
N SER A 674 40.27 -2.78 4.92
CA SER A 674 39.31 -3.07 5.98
C SER A 674 38.41 -1.86 6.27
N TRP A 675 37.24 -2.10 6.84
CA TRP A 675 36.32 -1.07 7.31
C TRP A 675 35.66 -1.48 8.63
N SER A 676 35.18 -0.49 9.39
CA SER A 676 34.53 -0.68 10.70
C SER A 676 35.39 -1.38 11.77
N ALA A 677 36.70 -1.51 11.54
CA ALA A 677 37.70 -1.96 12.50
C ALA A 677 39.08 -1.44 12.10
N ASN A 678 40.00 -1.36 13.07
CA ASN A 678 41.41 -1.14 12.81
C ASN A 678 42.10 -2.51 12.72
N VAL A 679 42.46 -2.93 11.50
CA VAL A 679 43.08 -4.23 11.23
C VAL A 679 44.58 -4.08 11.00
N THR A 680 45.38 -4.84 11.73
CA THR A 680 46.84 -4.92 11.59
C THR A 680 47.27 -6.36 11.34
N THR A 681 48.31 -6.55 10.52
CA THR A 681 48.90 -7.87 10.23
C THR A 681 50.37 -7.92 10.62
N SER A 682 50.81 -9.03 11.19
CA SER A 682 52.22 -9.32 11.50
C SER A 682 52.52 -10.77 11.11
N GLY A 683 53.19 -10.95 9.96
CA GLY A 683 53.32 -12.28 9.35
C GLY A 683 51.95 -12.81 8.93
N THR A 684 51.58 -14.01 9.39
CA THR A 684 50.26 -14.62 9.15
C THR A 684 49.21 -14.18 10.18
N ALA A 685 49.59 -13.53 11.28
CA ALA A 685 48.65 -13.12 12.31
C ALA A 685 47.94 -11.82 11.92
N ALA A 686 46.61 -11.83 11.90
CA ALA A 686 45.76 -10.66 11.73
C ALA A 686 45.06 -10.34 13.05
N THR A 687 44.96 -9.04 13.38
CA THR A 687 44.28 -8.55 14.58
C THR A 687 43.43 -7.35 14.22
N ALA A 688 42.16 -7.37 14.60
CA ALA A 688 41.19 -6.30 14.44
C ALA A 688 40.79 -5.76 15.81
N THR A 689 40.88 -4.44 15.99
CA THR A 689 40.32 -3.74 17.16
C THR A 689 39.13 -2.89 16.73
N ASN A 690 38.21 -2.63 17.65
CA ASN A 690 37.02 -1.84 17.35
C ASN A 690 37.36 -0.45 16.78
N ALA A 691 36.52 0.04 15.87
CA ALA A 691 36.49 1.45 15.54
C ALA A 691 35.98 2.26 16.75
N GLY A 692 36.24 3.57 16.78
CA GLY A 692 35.90 4.41 17.93
C GLY A 692 34.40 4.42 18.33
N TRP A 693 33.51 3.95 17.46
CA TRP A 693 32.06 3.99 17.63
C TRP A 693 31.39 2.62 17.85
N ASN A 694 32.09 1.50 17.64
CA ASN A 694 31.49 0.15 17.77
C ASN A 694 32.12 -0.74 18.84
N GLY A 695 32.96 -0.18 19.72
CA GLY A 695 33.54 -0.93 20.84
C GLY A 695 32.55 -1.26 21.95
N ALA A 696 31.59 -0.36 22.20
CA ALA A 696 30.62 -0.51 23.28
C ALA A 696 29.36 -1.24 22.78
N LEU A 697 29.14 -2.47 23.25
CA LEU A 697 27.98 -3.29 22.90
C LEU A 697 27.21 -3.67 24.16
N ALA A 698 25.88 -3.59 24.12
CA ALA A 698 25.03 -4.12 25.18
C ALA A 698 25.15 -5.66 25.26
N ALA A 699 24.69 -6.25 26.37
CA ALA A 699 24.68 -7.71 26.54
C ALA A 699 23.93 -8.40 25.39
N GLY A 700 24.58 -9.36 24.72
CA GLY A 700 24.02 -10.08 23.58
C GLY A 700 23.92 -9.29 22.26
N ALA A 701 24.29 -8.00 22.25
CA ALA A 701 24.34 -7.22 21.02
C ALA A 701 25.54 -7.62 20.14
N THR A 702 25.47 -7.29 18.85
CA THR A 702 26.52 -7.61 17.89
C THR A 702 26.95 -6.39 17.09
N THR A 703 28.17 -6.41 16.58
CA THR A 703 28.66 -5.49 15.55
C THR A 703 29.43 -6.27 14.50
N THR A 704 29.63 -5.66 13.34
CA THR A 704 30.28 -6.30 12.22
C THR A 704 31.32 -5.38 11.61
N PHE A 705 32.45 -5.96 11.20
CA PHE A 705 33.46 -5.30 10.39
C PHE A 705 33.84 -6.19 9.21
N GLY A 706 34.43 -5.61 8.17
CA GLY A 706 34.80 -6.37 6.98
C GLY A 706 36.19 -6.03 6.46
N PHE A 707 36.70 -6.89 5.60
CA PHE A 707 37.98 -6.74 4.94
C PHE A 707 37.97 -7.37 3.54
N LEU A 708 38.85 -6.85 2.67
CA LEU A 708 39.23 -7.49 1.41
C LEU A 708 40.59 -8.15 1.60
N ALA A 709 40.76 -9.36 1.11
CA ALA A 709 42.03 -10.07 1.13
C ALA A 709 42.36 -10.67 -0.24
N SER A 710 43.64 -10.72 -0.60
CA SER A 710 44.12 -11.50 -1.73
C SER A 710 44.21 -12.99 -1.38
N GLY A 711 44.25 -13.86 -2.39
CA GLY A 711 44.38 -15.31 -2.24
C GLY A 711 43.04 -16.05 -2.16
N THR A 712 43.09 -17.36 -1.91
CA THR A 712 41.90 -18.22 -1.80
C THR A 712 41.23 -18.05 -0.45
N ALA A 713 39.91 -17.89 -0.40
CA ALA A 713 39.16 -17.73 0.84
C ALA A 713 39.31 -18.95 1.78
N SER A 714 39.36 -18.69 3.09
CA SER A 714 39.39 -19.72 4.14
C SER A 714 38.68 -19.23 5.40
N THR A 715 38.21 -20.15 6.23
CA THR A 715 37.53 -19.86 7.50
C THR A 715 38.41 -20.24 8.71
N PRO A 716 39.38 -19.41 9.13
CA PRO A 716 40.21 -19.69 10.29
C PRO A 716 39.40 -19.61 11.59
N THR A 717 39.90 -20.25 12.64
CA THR A 717 39.38 -20.04 14.00
C THR A 717 39.66 -18.61 14.45
N LEU A 718 38.64 -17.92 14.96
CA LEU A 718 38.75 -16.58 15.51
C LEU A 718 38.88 -16.65 17.03
N ASN A 719 39.72 -15.79 17.61
CA ASN A 719 39.67 -15.49 19.05
C ASN A 719 39.07 -14.10 19.27
N CYS A 720 38.28 -13.93 20.32
CA CYS A 720 37.69 -12.64 20.68
C CYS A 720 38.01 -12.34 22.15
N SER A 721 38.43 -11.10 22.42
CA SER A 721 38.63 -10.58 23.77
C SER A 721 37.97 -9.21 23.88
N ALA A 722 37.38 -8.89 25.03
CA ALA A 722 36.70 -7.62 25.27
C ALA A 722 36.83 -7.20 26.73
N THR A 723 36.66 -5.90 26.97
CA THR A 723 36.78 -5.25 28.30
C THR A 723 35.48 -4.61 28.75
#